data_AF-A0A3C1EYZ8-F1
#
_entry.id   AF-A0A3C1EYZ8-F1
#
_cell.length_a   1.000
_cell.length_b   1.000
_cell.length_c   1.000
_cell.angle_alpha   90.00
_cell.angle_beta   90.00
_cell.angle_gamma   90.00
#
_symmetry.space_group_name_H-M   'P 1'
#
loop_
_entity.id
_entity.type
_entity.pdbx_description
1 polymer ?
#
loop_
_entity_poly.entity_id
_entity_poly.type
_entity_poly.pdbx_seq_one_letter_code
_entity_poly.pdbx_strand_id
1 'polypeptide(L)'
;MIRRNKVLISLPVFLIVIFSMLLAESVTFDTISKYIKKNFPNKIESKFKGETININISGLIDFYNNLSVDEQPEQIADWALYATMAFLKSDDKTQNDFLKDKLPMRIKNFRNSNLLFYDIGRFAQLSKNEYIVVLPKDIFKQEAILIRLLDENRKSNDFLKGILHIIEFKYETNLSSASSGQSPVISISYQNSKTISEYFKEEKGYFSKVIRNMEDFNDWFLKIDDLTYFKVDSNNLLILGGRRIGNDRRANITANEISAIYKSYNRHKNTIGKLQKTNNQQYEGYINYLYSELLDKDEKLNAKVKNGTVTKTELISFIKEEIPFKSFETAENSNIGFSLDPKKDLKGFAKSIREAINDSKTANSPFPENLKNAILHYEETLKKISEFFERQISEKYFVFRRQIEKINTDTATVMSRYLESLDFANSYQAARYDGPIKGTELAMNLFYTDLTAKIWALDFESNAPQNITGFIPLNKVKVPKLYWEDSIRLSSTRLWFGVKQESYDISADKKIVHFEPIATRIYAASSDPLYPGKESEPNYQSAEFLGWWDKHYAIVADYEPEYHKLNQIQKWSVLFNLTRNINSNLFSFLRNIEIENALNFETWYRNNNSLKCKVSVPFVDSKKYNAQNECLSRMSSQVYWMMGQQYFYNGGVSLSSDKELLIKMLKNRKIGAKRSVGGKTPETKKPNIAKAGLTEKKEDKKELKFKDKTIKLSEPKVYKDERTSDKSVKMDIDVSNSKYGSISARQEKNGIMLIWTDNQGGFFQNIIDELIKIENRIANSEITDLAERVINSSSFIENNIRIENGKRYLVKFKNKDFKYGIIGINEQLKKEKYPIKSSGTEVFSNIYGIRIASQKEIKQYLGGQ
;
A
#
# COMPACT_ATOMS: atom_id res chain seq x y z
N MET A 1 24.89 55.30 -35.28
CA MET A 1 23.92 56.22 -35.93
C MET A 1 23.13 55.41 -36.96
N ILE A 2 21.77 55.39 -36.85
CA ILE A 2 20.76 55.02 -37.89
C ILE A 2 20.66 53.51 -38.24
N ARG A 3 19.53 52.78 -38.38
CA ARG A 3 18.05 52.82 -38.17
C ARG A 3 17.55 51.35 -38.31
N ARG A 4 16.74 50.80 -37.38
CA ARG A 4 15.28 50.48 -37.43
C ARG A 4 14.66 49.73 -38.64
N ASN A 5 13.99 48.61 -38.28
CA ASN A 5 12.76 47.97 -38.80
C ASN A 5 12.73 47.19 -40.13
N LYS A 6 12.39 45.88 -40.04
CA LYS A 6 11.33 45.21 -40.83
C LYS A 6 10.69 44.06 -40.04
N VAL A 7 9.42 44.25 -39.66
CA VAL A 7 8.42 43.22 -39.33
C VAL A 7 7.31 43.41 -40.35
N LEU A 8 6.93 42.35 -41.08
CA LEU A 8 5.58 42.02 -41.57
C LEU A 8 5.73 40.95 -42.67
N ILE A 9 5.02 39.82 -42.53
CA ILE A 9 4.19 39.14 -43.54
C ILE A 9 3.65 37.87 -42.86
N SER A 10 2.42 37.92 -42.35
CA SER A 10 1.49 36.77 -42.20
C SER A 10 0.16 37.21 -41.55
N LEU A 11 -0.57 38.13 -42.19
CA LEU A 11 -1.94 38.47 -41.80
C LEU A 11 -2.74 38.94 -43.03
N PRO A 12 -3.27 38.04 -43.88
CA PRO A 12 -4.45 38.44 -44.65
C PRO A 12 -5.59 37.40 -44.77
N VAL A 13 -5.46 36.16 -44.28
CA VAL A 13 -6.55 35.16 -44.47
C VAL A 13 -7.66 35.30 -43.41
N PHE A 14 -7.31 35.68 -42.18
CA PHE A 14 -8.25 35.76 -41.06
C PHE A 14 -9.25 36.93 -41.19
N LEU A 15 -8.83 38.04 -41.80
CA LEU A 15 -9.67 39.23 -41.99
C LEU A 15 -10.69 39.06 -43.12
N ILE A 16 -10.34 38.31 -44.18
CA ILE A 16 -11.25 38.07 -45.32
C ILE A 16 -12.42 37.18 -44.91
N VAL A 17 -12.18 36.18 -44.03
CA VAL A 17 -13.25 35.28 -43.54
C VAL A 17 -14.22 36.02 -42.62
N ILE A 18 -13.70 36.86 -41.71
CA ILE A 18 -14.55 37.68 -40.82
C ILE A 18 -15.38 38.68 -41.63
N PHE A 19 -14.82 39.27 -42.69
CA PHE A 19 -15.55 40.20 -43.56
C PHE A 19 -16.65 39.50 -44.38
N SER A 20 -16.41 38.26 -44.85
CA SER A 20 -17.44 37.46 -45.52
C SER A 20 -18.54 36.94 -44.60
N MET A 21 -18.26 36.77 -43.29
CA MET A 21 -19.24 36.31 -42.29
C MET A 21 -20.11 37.44 -41.74
N LEU A 22 -19.62 38.69 -41.72
CA LEU A 22 -20.39 39.87 -41.31
C LEU A 22 -21.47 40.28 -42.33
N LEU A 23 -21.39 39.79 -43.57
CA LEU A 23 -22.34 40.10 -44.66
C LEU A 23 -23.52 39.12 -44.78
N ALA A 24 -23.59 38.10 -43.93
CA ALA A 24 -24.67 37.11 -43.94
C ALA A 24 -25.51 37.20 -42.65
N GLU A 25 -26.64 37.91 -42.71
CA GLU A 25 -27.57 38.18 -41.59
C GLU A 25 -28.33 36.95 -41.02
N SER A 26 -27.86 35.72 -41.23
CA SER A 26 -28.59 34.54 -40.72
C SER A 26 -27.72 33.32 -40.44
N VAL A 27 -26.48 33.51 -40.01
CA VAL A 27 -25.63 32.37 -39.61
C VAL A 27 -25.85 32.06 -38.12
N THR A 28 -26.63 31.01 -37.84
CA THR A 28 -26.82 30.49 -36.47
C THR A 28 -25.50 29.98 -35.90
N PHE A 29 -25.33 30.03 -34.57
CA PHE A 29 -24.15 29.50 -33.86
C PHE A 29 -23.86 28.03 -34.24
N ASP A 30 -24.91 27.25 -34.55
CA ASP A 30 -24.81 25.87 -35.03
C ASP A 30 -24.13 25.75 -36.40
N THR A 31 -24.38 26.72 -37.29
CA THR A 31 -23.77 26.78 -38.63
C THR A 31 -22.29 27.18 -38.56
N ILE A 32 -21.93 28.09 -37.66
CA ILE A 32 -20.54 28.47 -37.37
C ILE A 32 -19.78 27.31 -36.74
N SER A 33 -20.39 26.62 -35.76
CA SER A 33 -19.82 25.43 -35.12
C SER A 33 -19.57 24.30 -36.13
N LYS A 34 -20.54 24.04 -37.03
CA LYS A 34 -20.38 23.07 -38.13
C LYS A 34 -19.28 23.49 -39.12
N TYR A 35 -19.18 24.77 -39.46
CA TYR A 35 -18.15 25.28 -40.38
C TYR A 35 -16.74 25.22 -39.76
N ILE A 36 -16.59 25.56 -38.47
CA ILE A 36 -15.31 25.46 -37.75
C ILE A 36 -14.90 23.99 -37.58
N LYS A 37 -15.80 23.09 -37.18
CA LYS A 37 -15.50 21.64 -37.12
C LYS A 37 -15.12 21.06 -38.48
N LYS A 38 -15.75 21.53 -39.56
CA LYS A 38 -15.48 21.08 -40.93
C LYS A 38 -14.14 21.59 -41.48
N ASN A 39 -13.74 22.82 -41.15
CA ASN A 39 -12.53 23.45 -41.69
C ASN A 39 -11.31 23.44 -40.76
N PHE A 40 -11.51 23.21 -39.46
CA PHE A 40 -10.47 23.08 -38.45
C PHE A 40 -10.78 21.87 -37.55
N PRO A 41 -10.78 20.64 -38.11
CA PRO A 41 -10.95 19.44 -37.30
C PRO A 41 -9.92 19.45 -36.16
N ASN A 42 -10.32 19.01 -34.97
CA ASN A 42 -9.41 18.88 -33.84
C ASN A 42 -8.11 18.22 -34.32
N LYS A 43 -6.95 18.81 -33.98
CA LYS A 43 -5.63 18.36 -34.47
C LYS A 43 -5.36 16.88 -34.17
N ILE A 44 -6.04 16.32 -33.18
CA ILE A 44 -6.01 14.91 -32.81
C ILE A 44 -6.94 14.06 -33.68
N GLU A 45 -8.21 14.44 -33.80
CA GLU A 45 -9.20 13.73 -34.63
C GLU A 45 -8.73 13.63 -36.10
N SER A 46 -8.19 14.72 -36.63
CA SER A 46 -7.59 14.76 -37.96
C SER A 46 -6.36 13.86 -38.13
N LYS A 47 -5.64 13.50 -37.05
CA LYS A 47 -4.54 12.52 -37.10
C LYS A 47 -5.04 11.09 -37.20
N PHE A 48 -6.18 10.79 -36.58
CA PHE A 48 -6.79 9.45 -36.67
C PHE A 48 -7.54 9.25 -37.99
N LYS A 49 -8.02 10.31 -38.65
CA LYS A 49 -8.74 10.24 -39.95
C LYS A 49 -9.93 9.26 -39.99
N GLY A 50 -10.49 8.87 -38.85
CA GLY A 50 -11.52 7.82 -38.75
C GLY A 50 -10.98 6.39 -38.95
N GLU A 51 -9.66 6.22 -38.97
CA GLU A 51 -8.98 4.93 -39.10
C GLU A 51 -8.67 4.34 -37.72
N THR A 52 -8.59 3.00 -37.70
CA THR A 52 -8.06 2.25 -36.55
C THR A 52 -6.56 2.14 -36.71
N ILE A 53 -5.81 2.47 -35.66
CA ILE A 53 -4.35 2.34 -35.63
C ILE A 53 -4.00 1.03 -34.93
N ASN A 54 -3.27 0.17 -35.64
CA ASN A 54 -2.83 -1.10 -35.11
C ASN A 54 -1.47 -0.97 -34.42
N ILE A 55 -1.40 -1.43 -33.18
CA ILE A 55 -0.18 -1.52 -32.38
C ILE A 55 0.31 -2.96 -32.45
N ASN A 56 1.41 -3.19 -33.15
CA ASN A 56 2.06 -4.50 -33.23
C ASN A 56 2.87 -4.74 -31.94
N ILE A 57 2.52 -5.79 -31.21
CA ILE A 57 3.18 -6.21 -29.97
C ILE A 57 3.84 -7.59 -30.09
N SER A 58 4.09 -8.08 -31.32
CA SER A 58 4.71 -9.39 -31.56
C SER A 58 6.03 -9.58 -30.80
N GLY A 59 6.88 -8.55 -30.73
CA GLY A 59 8.12 -8.57 -29.95
C GLY A 59 7.95 -8.56 -28.43
N LEU A 60 6.73 -8.45 -27.92
CA LEU A 60 6.40 -8.37 -26.49
C LEU A 60 5.53 -9.53 -25.99
N ILE A 61 5.16 -10.47 -26.88
CA ILE A 61 4.18 -11.51 -26.56
C ILE A 61 4.69 -12.47 -25.48
N ASP A 62 5.98 -12.80 -25.49
CA ASP A 62 6.58 -13.65 -24.47
C ASP A 62 6.54 -12.99 -23.09
N PHE A 63 6.81 -11.68 -23.02
CA PHE A 63 6.68 -10.93 -21.77
C PHE A 63 5.22 -10.93 -21.29
N TYR A 64 4.27 -10.61 -22.18
CA TYR A 64 2.83 -10.59 -21.86
C TYR A 64 2.34 -11.95 -21.32
N ASN A 65 2.73 -13.05 -21.95
CA ASN A 65 2.34 -14.40 -21.55
C ASN A 65 2.93 -14.84 -20.20
N ASN A 66 4.03 -14.21 -19.74
CA ASN A 66 4.61 -14.48 -18.43
C ASN A 66 4.00 -13.60 -17.31
N LEU A 67 3.15 -12.62 -17.63
CA LEU A 67 2.43 -11.83 -16.63
C LEU A 67 1.33 -12.63 -15.95
N SER A 68 1.02 -12.26 -14.71
CA SER A 68 -0.16 -12.78 -14.02
C SER A 68 -1.45 -12.38 -14.74
N VAL A 69 -2.49 -13.20 -14.61
CA VAL A 69 -3.78 -13.00 -15.33
C VAL A 69 -4.40 -11.64 -15.02
N ASP A 70 -4.23 -11.13 -13.80
CA ASP A 70 -4.71 -9.81 -13.41
C ASP A 70 -3.86 -8.66 -13.97
N GLU A 71 -2.54 -8.85 -14.17
CA GLU A 71 -1.66 -7.83 -14.74
C GLU A 71 -1.78 -7.70 -16.26
N GLN A 72 -2.20 -8.76 -16.95
CA GLN A 72 -2.37 -8.77 -18.40
C GLN A 72 -3.29 -7.64 -18.93
N PRO A 73 -4.54 -7.49 -18.48
CA PRO A 73 -5.41 -6.41 -18.95
C PRO A 73 -4.85 -5.03 -18.63
N GLU A 74 -4.20 -4.88 -17.48
CA GLU A 74 -3.59 -3.60 -17.10
C GLU A 74 -2.37 -3.25 -17.97
N GLN A 75 -1.55 -4.24 -18.36
CA GLN A 75 -0.41 -4.06 -19.27
C GLN A 75 -0.86 -3.65 -20.67
N ILE A 76 -1.97 -4.20 -21.18
CA ILE A 76 -2.54 -3.80 -22.46
C ILE A 76 -2.97 -2.33 -22.41
N ALA A 77 -3.60 -1.89 -21.32
CA ALA A 77 -3.98 -0.50 -21.14
C ALA A 77 -2.75 0.43 -21.05
N ASP A 78 -1.69 0.00 -20.35
CA ASP A 78 -0.41 0.70 -20.28
C ASP A 78 0.21 0.90 -21.68
N TRP A 79 0.22 -0.15 -22.50
CA TRP A 79 0.73 -0.11 -23.88
C TRP A 79 -0.15 0.71 -24.83
N ALA A 80 -1.47 0.61 -24.70
CA ALA A 80 -2.40 1.39 -25.51
C ALA A 80 -2.19 2.90 -25.28
N LEU A 81 -2.03 3.32 -24.02
CA LEU A 81 -1.71 4.70 -23.68
C LEU A 81 -0.34 5.13 -24.21
N TYR A 82 0.70 4.33 -23.98
CA TYR A 82 2.05 4.64 -24.41
C TYR A 82 2.13 4.81 -25.93
N ALA A 83 1.56 3.88 -26.69
CA ALA A 83 1.49 3.94 -28.14
C ALA A 83 0.70 5.16 -28.61
N THR A 84 -0.42 5.47 -27.96
CA THR A 84 -1.22 6.65 -28.30
C THR A 84 -0.44 7.95 -28.09
N MET A 85 0.27 8.09 -26.96
CA MET A 85 1.12 9.26 -26.70
C MET A 85 2.25 9.39 -27.73
N ALA A 86 2.85 8.28 -28.14
CA ALA A 86 3.88 8.26 -29.19
C ALA A 86 3.32 8.68 -30.56
N PHE A 87 2.13 8.18 -30.93
CA PHE A 87 1.44 8.54 -32.17
C PHE A 87 1.08 10.03 -32.24
N LEU A 88 0.59 10.57 -31.12
CA LEU A 88 0.18 11.96 -31.05
C LEU A 88 1.36 12.95 -31.08
N LYS A 89 2.62 12.49 -30.92
CA LYS A 89 3.82 13.32 -30.99
C LYS A 89 3.67 14.61 -30.18
N SER A 90 3.22 14.48 -28.92
CA SER A 90 3.22 15.60 -27.97
C SER A 90 4.65 16.16 -27.83
N ASP A 91 4.79 17.41 -27.42
CA ASP A 91 6.13 17.97 -27.19
C ASP A 91 6.92 17.13 -26.16
N ASP A 92 8.24 17.14 -26.30
CA ASP A 92 9.17 16.32 -25.49
C ASP A 92 8.95 16.53 -23.99
N LYS A 93 8.62 17.77 -23.58
CA LYS A 93 8.34 18.10 -22.18
C LYS A 93 7.10 17.38 -21.66
N THR A 94 6.00 17.40 -22.41
CA THR A 94 4.74 16.78 -21.99
C THR A 94 4.83 15.25 -21.96
N GLN A 95 5.56 14.66 -22.92
CA GLN A 95 5.88 13.23 -22.90
C GLN A 95 6.75 12.86 -21.68
N ASN A 96 7.74 13.69 -21.36
CA ASN A 96 8.63 13.46 -20.22
C ASN A 96 7.94 13.65 -18.88
N ASP A 97 7.10 14.67 -18.72
CA ASP A 97 6.34 14.94 -17.50
C ASP A 97 5.31 13.83 -17.23
N PHE A 98 4.66 13.29 -18.28
CA PHE A 98 3.73 12.17 -18.14
C PHE A 98 4.42 10.86 -17.70
N LEU A 99 5.60 10.57 -18.25
CA LEU A 99 6.28 9.28 -18.07
C LEU A 99 7.29 9.26 -16.90
N LYS A 100 7.52 10.39 -16.24
CA LYS A 100 8.55 10.54 -15.20
C LYS A 100 8.38 9.59 -14.01
N ASP A 101 7.15 9.25 -13.67
CA ASP A 101 6.80 8.50 -12.46
C ASP A 101 6.01 7.22 -12.76
N LYS A 102 5.98 6.76 -14.02
CA LYS A 102 5.19 5.60 -14.44
C LYS A 102 6.00 4.64 -15.32
N LEU A 103 5.89 3.35 -15.07
CA LEU A 103 6.56 2.31 -15.84
C LEU A 103 5.68 1.86 -17.02
N PRO A 104 6.25 1.76 -18.23
CA PRO A 104 5.52 1.24 -19.39
C PRO A 104 5.46 -0.30 -19.42
N MET A 105 6.14 -0.96 -18.47
CA MET A 105 6.16 -2.42 -18.33
C MET A 105 6.02 -2.82 -16.87
N ARG A 106 5.21 -3.85 -16.62
CA ARG A 106 4.99 -4.45 -15.32
C ARG A 106 6.13 -5.39 -14.97
N ILE A 107 6.99 -4.92 -14.09
CA ILE A 107 8.11 -5.70 -13.56
C ILE A 107 7.67 -6.25 -12.21
N LYS A 108 7.76 -7.57 -12.02
CA LYS A 108 7.29 -8.30 -10.82
C LYS A 108 7.69 -7.64 -9.49
N ASN A 109 8.93 -7.17 -9.38
CA ASN A 109 9.44 -6.52 -8.16
C ASN A 109 8.78 -5.16 -7.83
N PHE A 110 8.01 -4.58 -8.76
CA PHE A 110 7.32 -3.30 -8.64
C PHE A 110 5.81 -3.42 -8.67
N ARG A 111 5.27 -4.64 -8.62
CA ARG A 111 3.83 -4.95 -8.71
C ARG A 111 2.97 -4.22 -7.69
N ASN A 112 3.52 -3.86 -6.52
CA ASN A 112 2.82 -3.13 -5.47
C ASN A 112 3.27 -1.66 -5.34
N SER A 113 4.01 -1.14 -6.32
CA SER A 113 4.54 0.22 -6.31
C SER A 113 3.57 1.24 -6.92
N ASN A 114 3.73 2.51 -6.57
CA ASN A 114 2.99 3.62 -7.18
C ASN A 114 3.50 3.97 -8.59
N LEU A 115 4.53 3.28 -9.08
CA LEU A 115 5.07 3.44 -10.44
C LEU A 115 4.20 2.76 -11.50
N LEU A 116 3.22 1.94 -11.10
CA LEU A 116 2.25 1.34 -12.01
C LEU A 116 0.93 2.11 -11.99
N PHE A 117 0.19 1.99 -13.08
CA PHE A 117 -1.24 2.30 -13.08
C PHE A 117 -2.02 1.07 -12.63
N TYR A 118 -3.21 1.25 -12.10
CA TYR A 118 -4.13 0.16 -11.80
C TYR A 118 -5.49 0.51 -12.40
N ASP A 119 -6.34 -0.50 -12.61
CA ASP A 119 -7.59 -0.44 -13.39
C ASP A 119 -7.38 -0.69 -14.89
N ILE A 120 -8.46 -0.79 -15.66
CA ILE A 120 -8.46 -1.16 -17.08
C ILE A 120 -8.44 0.03 -18.04
N GLY A 121 -8.57 1.27 -17.53
CA GLY A 121 -8.47 2.51 -18.31
C GLY A 121 -7.29 3.38 -17.89
N ARG A 122 -6.86 4.31 -18.75
CA ARG A 122 -5.74 5.22 -18.49
C ARG A 122 -6.07 6.67 -18.79
N PHE A 123 -5.50 7.57 -18.01
CA PHE A 123 -5.64 9.01 -18.17
C PHE A 123 -4.27 9.68 -18.29
N ALA A 124 -4.12 10.62 -19.21
CA ALA A 124 -2.92 11.43 -19.33
C ALA A 124 -3.23 12.86 -19.76
N GLN A 125 -2.38 13.80 -19.35
CA GLN A 125 -2.41 15.17 -19.85
C GLN A 125 -1.57 15.28 -21.12
N LEU A 126 -2.16 15.82 -22.19
CA LEU A 126 -1.48 16.00 -23.49
C LEU A 126 -0.88 17.40 -23.64
N SER A 127 -1.57 18.41 -23.10
CA SER A 127 -1.09 19.79 -23.05
C SER A 127 -1.86 20.57 -21.97
N LYS A 128 -1.60 21.87 -21.83
CA LYS A 128 -2.37 22.70 -20.87
C LYS A 128 -3.84 22.70 -21.26
N ASN A 129 -4.70 22.17 -20.38
CA ASN A 129 -6.15 22.01 -20.58
C ASN A 129 -6.56 21.02 -21.70
N GLU A 130 -5.67 20.12 -22.13
CA GLU A 130 -5.98 19.09 -23.11
C GLU A 130 -5.56 17.73 -22.55
N TYR A 131 -6.48 16.77 -22.54
CA TYR A 131 -6.34 15.49 -21.84
C TYR A 131 -6.78 14.35 -22.76
N ILE A 132 -6.22 13.18 -22.50
CA ILE A 132 -6.52 11.94 -23.21
C ILE A 132 -6.94 10.89 -22.18
N VAL A 133 -7.95 10.13 -22.53
CA VAL A 133 -8.31 8.90 -21.84
C VAL A 133 -8.30 7.74 -22.83
N VAL A 134 -7.70 6.63 -22.42
CA VAL A 134 -7.65 5.38 -23.18
C VAL A 134 -8.48 4.35 -22.45
N LEU A 135 -9.54 3.87 -23.11
CA LEU A 135 -10.54 2.99 -22.52
C LEU A 135 -10.66 1.69 -23.33
N PRO A 136 -10.89 0.55 -22.67
CA PRO A 136 -11.14 -0.68 -23.40
C PRO A 136 -12.49 -0.60 -24.14
N LYS A 137 -12.52 -1.11 -25.36
CA LYS A 137 -13.71 -1.19 -26.20
C LYS A 137 -14.59 -2.35 -25.75
N ASP A 138 -15.91 -2.20 -25.91
CA ASP A 138 -16.92 -3.25 -25.68
C ASP A 138 -16.95 -3.82 -24.24
N ILE A 139 -16.45 -3.07 -23.25
CA ILE A 139 -16.51 -3.47 -21.83
C ILE A 139 -17.76 -2.93 -21.13
N PHE A 140 -18.39 -3.79 -20.34
CA PHE A 140 -19.47 -3.43 -19.43
C PHE A 140 -19.01 -2.37 -18.43
N LYS A 141 -19.75 -1.26 -18.30
CA LYS A 141 -19.42 -0.08 -17.46
C LYS A 141 -18.25 0.81 -17.94
N GLN A 142 -17.94 0.87 -19.24
CA GLN A 142 -16.94 1.80 -19.79
C GLN A 142 -17.09 3.26 -19.30
N GLU A 143 -18.32 3.78 -19.24
CA GLU A 143 -18.59 5.14 -18.74
C GLU A 143 -18.26 5.31 -17.24
N ALA A 144 -18.42 4.25 -16.44
CA ALA A 144 -18.07 4.31 -15.02
C ALA A 144 -16.55 4.42 -14.82
N ILE A 145 -15.77 3.68 -15.63
CA ILE A 145 -14.30 3.75 -15.63
C ILE A 145 -13.85 5.15 -16.02
N LEU A 146 -14.43 5.72 -17.07
CA LEU A 146 -14.17 7.09 -17.50
C LEU A 146 -14.43 8.10 -16.37
N ILE A 147 -15.60 8.03 -15.74
CA ILE A 147 -15.97 8.95 -14.66
C ILE A 147 -15.00 8.82 -13.48
N ARG A 148 -14.62 7.60 -13.08
CA ARG A 148 -13.63 7.37 -12.01
C ARG A 148 -12.29 8.02 -12.34
N LEU A 149 -11.76 7.80 -13.55
CA LEU A 149 -10.50 8.41 -13.99
C LEU A 149 -10.57 9.95 -13.98
N LEU A 150 -11.73 10.53 -14.34
CA LEU A 150 -11.92 11.98 -14.27
C LEU A 150 -11.96 12.50 -12.84
N ASP A 151 -12.61 11.79 -11.92
CA ASP A 151 -12.66 12.18 -10.51
C ASP A 151 -11.28 12.01 -9.83
N GLU A 152 -10.52 10.96 -10.17
CA GLU A 152 -9.13 10.76 -9.72
C GLU A 152 -8.20 11.91 -10.13
N ASN A 153 -8.44 12.52 -11.30
CA ASN A 153 -7.62 13.60 -11.83
C ASN A 153 -8.17 15.01 -11.55
N ARG A 154 -9.32 15.14 -10.88
CA ARG A 154 -9.93 16.44 -10.56
C ARG A 154 -9.25 17.06 -9.34
N LYS A 155 -8.12 17.74 -9.58
CA LYS A 155 -7.37 18.46 -8.53
C LYS A 155 -7.76 19.94 -8.37
N SER A 156 -8.47 20.50 -9.35
CA SER A 156 -8.90 21.90 -9.33
C SER A 156 -10.14 22.14 -10.20
N ASN A 157 -10.76 23.31 -10.06
CA ASN A 157 -11.87 23.70 -10.94
C ASN A 157 -11.41 24.09 -12.37
N ASP A 158 -10.14 24.42 -12.57
CA ASP A 158 -9.62 24.71 -13.92
C ASP A 158 -9.55 23.44 -14.79
N PHE A 159 -9.41 22.27 -14.15
CA PHE A 159 -9.52 20.96 -14.82
C PHE A 159 -10.82 20.83 -15.62
N LEU A 160 -11.93 21.34 -15.11
CA LEU A 160 -13.25 21.24 -15.74
C LEU A 160 -13.36 21.99 -17.08
N LYS A 161 -12.48 22.97 -17.31
CA LYS A 161 -12.42 23.73 -18.57
C LYS A 161 -11.62 23.00 -19.65
N GLY A 162 -11.01 21.86 -19.31
CA GLY A 162 -10.21 21.08 -20.24
C GLY A 162 -11.03 20.35 -21.29
N ILE A 163 -10.38 20.04 -22.40
CA ILE A 163 -10.91 19.16 -23.45
C ILE A 163 -10.37 17.76 -23.21
N LEU A 164 -11.26 16.77 -23.18
CA LEU A 164 -10.93 15.36 -23.07
C LEU A 164 -11.11 14.67 -24.41
N HIS A 165 -10.09 13.96 -24.87
CA HIS A 165 -10.10 13.10 -26.05
C HIS A 165 -10.25 11.65 -25.63
N ILE A 166 -11.29 10.97 -26.11
CA ILE A 166 -11.55 9.57 -25.82
C ILE A 166 -11.02 8.69 -26.93
N ILE A 167 -10.18 7.74 -26.53
CA ILE A 167 -9.57 6.76 -27.42
C ILE A 167 -9.93 5.39 -26.87
N GLU A 168 -10.49 4.55 -27.72
CA GLU A 168 -10.85 3.19 -27.38
C GLU A 168 -9.75 2.24 -27.85
N PHE A 169 -9.49 1.18 -27.09
CA PHE A 169 -8.61 0.10 -27.50
C PHE A 169 -9.31 -1.26 -27.46
N LYS A 170 -9.00 -2.11 -28.43
CA LYS A 170 -9.38 -3.51 -28.45
C LYS A 170 -8.13 -4.36 -28.55
N TYR A 171 -8.09 -5.45 -27.81
CA TYR A 171 -7.04 -6.46 -27.91
C TYR A 171 -7.65 -7.78 -28.36
N GLU A 172 -7.06 -8.41 -29.38
CA GLU A 172 -7.53 -9.69 -29.90
C GLU A 172 -6.59 -10.81 -29.42
N THR A 173 -7.10 -11.67 -28.55
CA THR A 173 -6.36 -12.71 -27.81
C THR A 173 -6.35 -14.06 -28.52
N ASN A 174 -6.42 -14.14 -29.84
CA ASN A 174 -6.51 -15.45 -30.50
C ASN A 174 -5.19 -16.24 -30.35
N LEU A 175 -5.07 -17.03 -29.29
CA LEU A 175 -4.06 -18.08 -29.13
C LEU A 175 -4.16 -19.15 -30.24
N SER A 176 -5.27 -19.18 -31.00
CA SER A 176 -5.46 -19.97 -32.22
C SER A 176 -4.78 -19.36 -33.47
N SER A 177 -4.34 -18.10 -33.43
CA SER A 177 -3.75 -17.41 -34.59
C SER A 177 -2.26 -17.66 -34.78
N ALA A 178 -1.60 -18.36 -33.86
CA ALA A 178 -0.28 -18.95 -34.13
C ALA A 178 -0.33 -19.91 -35.34
N SER A 179 -1.49 -20.54 -35.59
CA SER A 179 -1.77 -21.36 -36.77
C SER A 179 -2.13 -20.57 -38.03
N SER A 180 -2.40 -19.25 -37.93
CA SER A 180 -2.80 -18.40 -39.07
C SER A 180 -1.81 -17.28 -39.41
N GLY A 181 -0.68 -17.18 -38.71
CA GLY A 181 0.39 -16.21 -39.02
C GLY A 181 0.04 -14.74 -38.72
N GLN A 182 -1.02 -14.46 -37.95
CA GLN A 182 -1.38 -13.09 -37.56
C GLN A 182 -0.71 -12.70 -36.24
N SER A 183 0.06 -11.61 -36.29
CA SER A 183 0.72 -11.00 -35.13
C SER A 183 -0.30 -10.51 -34.08
N PRO A 184 0.01 -10.58 -32.78
CA PRO A 184 -0.83 -9.98 -31.75
C PRO A 184 -0.86 -8.45 -31.91
N VAL A 185 -2.06 -7.88 -31.92
CA VAL A 185 -2.30 -6.46 -32.19
C VAL A 185 -3.23 -5.85 -31.14
N ILE A 186 -2.88 -4.66 -30.66
CA ILE A 186 -3.81 -3.77 -29.95
C ILE A 186 -4.29 -2.73 -30.95
N SER A 187 -5.59 -2.69 -31.20
CA SER A 187 -6.21 -1.70 -32.09
C SER A 187 -6.67 -0.50 -31.29
N ILE A 188 -6.24 0.71 -31.63
CA ILE A 188 -6.73 1.95 -31.02
C ILE A 188 -7.54 2.77 -32.03
N SER A 189 -8.64 3.37 -31.58
CA SER A 189 -9.51 4.21 -32.40
C SER A 189 -9.98 5.42 -31.61
N TYR A 190 -9.95 6.59 -32.26
CA TYR A 190 -10.55 7.79 -31.68
C TYR A 190 -12.07 7.69 -31.68
N GLN A 191 -12.69 8.01 -30.55
CA GLN A 191 -14.14 8.01 -30.41
C GLN A 191 -14.70 9.43 -30.58
N ASN A 192 -14.35 10.34 -29.67
CA ASN A 192 -14.80 11.73 -29.68
C ASN A 192 -13.95 12.62 -28.77
N SER A 193 -14.30 13.91 -28.73
CA SER A 193 -13.78 14.86 -27.75
C SER A 193 -14.93 15.58 -27.06
N LYS A 194 -14.81 15.85 -25.76
CA LYS A 194 -15.79 16.60 -24.98
C LYS A 194 -15.13 17.50 -23.96
N THR A 195 -15.82 18.57 -23.57
CA THR A 195 -15.36 19.39 -22.45
C THR A 195 -15.54 18.60 -21.16
N ILE A 196 -14.55 18.59 -20.28
CA ILE A 196 -14.60 17.81 -19.03
C ILE A 196 -15.83 18.17 -18.19
N SER A 197 -16.23 19.44 -18.17
CA SER A 197 -17.43 19.91 -17.46
C SER A 197 -18.73 19.19 -17.86
N GLU A 198 -18.84 18.63 -19.07
CA GLU A 198 -20.00 17.84 -19.49
C GLU A 198 -20.16 16.57 -18.66
N TYR A 199 -19.07 16.00 -18.15
CA TYR A 199 -19.09 14.84 -17.25
C TYR A 199 -19.42 15.20 -15.81
N PHE A 200 -19.53 16.49 -15.47
CA PHE A 200 -19.87 16.97 -14.12
C PHE A 200 -21.28 17.58 -14.10
N LYS A 201 -22.19 17.00 -14.87
CA LYS A 201 -23.61 17.32 -14.91
C LYS A 201 -24.46 16.20 -14.33
N GLU A 202 -25.70 16.51 -13.96
CA GLU A 202 -26.65 15.53 -13.42
C GLU A 202 -26.95 14.39 -14.40
N GLU A 203 -27.02 14.70 -15.70
CA GLU A 203 -27.17 13.70 -16.78
C GLU A 203 -26.04 12.66 -16.83
N LYS A 204 -24.88 12.99 -16.23
CA LYS A 204 -23.71 12.13 -16.06
C LYS A 204 -23.52 11.66 -14.61
N GLY A 205 -24.55 11.81 -13.78
CA GLY A 205 -24.57 11.31 -12.41
C GLY A 205 -23.80 12.15 -11.40
N TYR A 206 -23.43 13.40 -11.72
CA TYR A 206 -22.84 14.32 -10.76
C TYR A 206 -23.89 15.27 -10.20
N PHE A 207 -24.02 15.33 -8.87
CA PHE A 207 -24.99 16.18 -8.18
C PHE A 207 -24.27 17.09 -7.21
N SER A 208 -24.52 18.40 -7.31
CA SER A 208 -23.97 19.42 -6.42
C SER A 208 -25.08 20.28 -5.86
N LYS A 209 -25.08 20.49 -4.54
CA LYS A 209 -26.13 21.28 -3.87
C LYS A 209 -25.56 22.14 -2.75
N VAL A 210 -26.18 23.31 -2.56
CA VAL A 210 -25.98 24.15 -1.36
C VAL A 210 -26.79 23.54 -0.22
N ILE A 211 -26.14 23.20 0.90
CA ILE A 211 -26.76 22.53 2.04
C ILE A 211 -26.98 23.53 3.17
N ARG A 212 -28.23 23.89 3.43
CA ARG A 212 -28.59 24.82 4.53
C ARG A 212 -29.17 24.11 5.74
N ASN A 213 -29.78 22.95 5.53
CA ASN A 213 -30.52 22.20 6.54
C ASN A 213 -30.56 20.70 6.16
N MET A 214 -31.27 19.92 6.98
CA MET A 214 -31.41 18.47 6.79
C MET A 214 -32.19 18.11 5.52
N GLU A 215 -33.15 18.94 5.08
CA GLU A 215 -33.93 18.70 3.87
C GLU A 215 -33.05 18.84 2.62
N ASP A 216 -32.25 19.91 2.54
CA ASP A 216 -31.27 20.10 1.48
C ASP A 216 -30.28 18.93 1.44
N PHE A 217 -29.80 18.51 2.62
CA PHE A 217 -28.88 17.38 2.76
C PHE A 217 -29.50 16.09 2.24
N ASN A 218 -30.72 15.74 2.66
CA ASN A 218 -31.38 14.50 2.27
C ASN A 218 -31.67 14.46 0.77
N ASP A 219 -32.17 15.55 0.16
CA ASP A 219 -32.42 15.58 -1.29
C ASP A 219 -31.13 15.39 -2.11
N TRP A 220 -30.01 15.96 -1.64
CA TRP A 220 -28.71 15.73 -2.27
C TRP A 220 -28.19 14.30 -2.02
N PHE A 221 -28.25 13.84 -0.78
CA PHE A 221 -27.68 12.57 -0.36
C PHE A 221 -28.38 11.38 -1.02
N LEU A 222 -29.71 11.45 -1.20
CA LEU A 222 -30.48 10.44 -1.92
C LEU A 222 -30.11 10.30 -3.39
N LYS A 223 -29.37 11.25 -3.98
CA LYS A 223 -28.94 11.25 -5.39
C LYS A 223 -27.51 10.77 -5.59
N ILE A 224 -26.74 10.54 -4.53
CA ILE A 224 -25.32 10.19 -4.60
C ILE A 224 -25.03 8.86 -3.89
N ASP A 225 -23.99 8.18 -4.35
CA ASP A 225 -23.41 6.99 -3.72
C ASP A 225 -21.97 7.29 -3.23
N ASP A 226 -21.35 8.36 -3.72
CA ASP A 226 -19.97 8.74 -3.40
C ASP A 226 -19.80 10.26 -3.21
N LEU A 227 -19.17 10.68 -2.11
CA LEU A 227 -18.76 12.07 -1.89
C LEU A 227 -17.49 12.39 -2.71
N THR A 228 -17.53 13.45 -3.53
CA THR A 228 -16.40 13.81 -4.40
C THR A 228 -15.92 15.25 -4.21
N TYR A 229 -16.75 16.11 -3.61
CA TYR A 229 -16.45 17.54 -3.51
C TYR A 229 -17.08 18.18 -2.27
N PHE A 230 -16.32 19.05 -1.64
CA PHE A 230 -16.79 19.95 -0.59
C PHE A 230 -16.28 21.36 -0.87
N LYS A 231 -17.14 22.36 -0.64
CA LYS A 231 -16.75 23.77 -0.66
C LYS A 231 -17.51 24.59 0.38
N VAL A 232 -16.83 25.54 1.00
CA VAL A 232 -17.44 26.68 1.70
C VAL A 232 -17.19 27.92 0.85
N ASP A 233 -18.26 28.58 0.41
CA ASP A 233 -18.13 29.78 -0.42
C ASP A 233 -17.79 31.04 0.40
N SER A 234 -17.74 32.21 -0.26
CA SER A 234 -17.46 33.50 0.37
C SER A 234 -18.55 33.93 1.36
N ASN A 235 -19.77 33.40 1.20
CA ASN A 235 -20.93 33.68 2.05
C ASN A 235 -21.08 32.63 3.18
N ASN A 236 -20.05 31.80 3.39
CA ASN A 236 -20.05 30.67 4.33
C ASN A 236 -21.15 29.62 4.05
N LEU A 237 -21.62 29.52 2.81
CA LEU A 237 -22.55 28.48 2.41
C LEU A 237 -21.80 27.17 2.12
N LEU A 238 -22.33 26.08 2.69
CA LEU A 238 -21.85 24.73 2.47
C LEU A 238 -22.33 24.21 1.10
N ILE A 239 -21.40 23.79 0.25
CA ILE A 239 -21.67 23.15 -1.03
C ILE A 239 -21.07 21.75 -1.00
N LEU A 240 -21.89 20.74 -1.27
CA LEU A 240 -21.44 19.35 -1.41
C LEU A 240 -21.67 18.88 -2.84
N GLY A 241 -20.72 18.09 -3.36
CA GLY A 241 -20.80 17.43 -4.65
C GLY A 241 -20.52 15.94 -4.53
N GLY A 242 -21.29 15.14 -5.25
CA GLY A 242 -21.21 13.69 -5.20
C GLY A 242 -21.59 13.03 -6.51
N ARG A 243 -21.34 11.72 -6.58
CA ARG A 243 -21.51 10.88 -7.76
C ARG A 243 -22.50 9.76 -7.51
N ARG A 244 -23.26 9.43 -8.54
CA ARG A 244 -23.99 8.17 -8.69
C ARG A 244 -24.00 7.80 -10.16
N ILE A 245 -23.37 6.69 -10.47
CA ILE A 245 -23.22 6.24 -11.84
C ILE A 245 -24.30 5.19 -12.10
N GLY A 246 -25.14 5.40 -13.12
CA GLY A 246 -26.38 4.63 -13.32
C GLY A 246 -26.17 3.11 -13.31
N ASN A 247 -25.19 2.62 -14.07
CA ASN A 247 -24.85 1.20 -14.18
C ASN A 247 -23.80 0.72 -13.16
N ASP A 248 -23.42 1.56 -12.19
CA ASP A 248 -22.40 1.25 -11.18
C ASP A 248 -22.81 1.78 -9.80
N ARG A 249 -23.96 1.31 -9.32
CA ARG A 249 -24.48 1.65 -7.99
C ARG A 249 -23.57 1.08 -6.90
N ARG A 250 -23.24 1.92 -5.92
CA ARG A 250 -22.38 1.53 -4.79
C ARG A 250 -23.14 1.63 -3.48
N ALA A 251 -22.81 0.75 -2.54
CA ALA A 251 -23.29 0.89 -1.18
C ALA A 251 -22.74 2.18 -0.58
N ASN A 252 -23.62 2.96 0.04
CA ASN A 252 -23.29 4.20 0.72
C ASN A 252 -23.66 4.04 2.21
N ILE A 253 -23.06 4.88 3.04
CA ILE A 253 -23.46 5.01 4.43
C ILE A 253 -24.81 5.72 4.55
N THR A 254 -25.43 5.67 5.72
CA THR A 254 -26.68 6.34 6.04
C THR A 254 -26.45 7.72 6.66
N ALA A 255 -27.49 8.55 6.69
CA ALA A 255 -27.45 9.82 7.41
C ALA A 255 -27.20 9.63 8.93
N ASN A 256 -27.65 8.52 9.51
CA ASN A 256 -27.40 8.16 10.92
C ASN A 256 -25.91 7.88 11.15
N GLU A 257 -25.25 7.13 10.26
CA GLU A 257 -23.82 6.89 10.32
C GLU A 257 -23.01 8.19 10.14
N ILE A 258 -23.38 9.05 9.18
CA ILE A 258 -22.75 10.37 9.00
C ILE A 258 -22.90 11.23 10.26
N SER A 259 -24.08 11.21 10.90
CA SER A 259 -24.32 11.87 12.18
C SER A 259 -23.43 11.31 13.29
N ALA A 260 -23.25 9.98 13.35
CA ALA A 260 -22.37 9.33 14.32
C ALA A 260 -20.92 9.78 14.16
N ILE A 261 -20.41 9.87 12.93
CA ILE A 261 -19.08 10.42 12.63
C ILE A 261 -19.01 11.89 13.08
N TYR A 262 -19.98 12.72 12.65
CA TYR A 262 -20.02 14.16 12.97
C TYR A 262 -20.00 14.42 14.49
N LYS A 263 -20.88 13.74 15.25
CA LYS A 263 -20.96 13.88 16.70
C LYS A 263 -19.69 13.42 17.40
N SER A 264 -19.02 12.39 16.88
CA SER A 264 -17.75 11.90 17.44
C SER A 264 -16.65 12.96 17.35
N TYR A 265 -16.53 13.65 16.20
CA TYR A 265 -15.53 14.72 16.03
C TYR A 265 -15.89 16.04 16.73
N ASN A 266 -17.19 16.30 17.01
CA ASN A 266 -17.67 17.56 17.56
C ASN A 266 -18.14 17.50 19.03
N ARG A 267 -17.80 16.43 19.78
CA ARG A 267 -18.07 16.37 21.23
C ARG A 267 -17.29 17.46 21.98
N HIS A 268 -17.98 18.14 22.90
CA HIS A 268 -17.41 19.25 23.69
C HIS A 268 -16.23 18.82 24.57
N LYS A 269 -15.21 19.70 24.66
CA LYS A 269 -13.96 19.54 25.44
C LYS A 269 -14.15 19.16 26.92
N ASN A 270 -15.33 19.34 27.52
CA ASN A 270 -15.58 19.06 28.94
C ASN A 270 -15.53 17.56 29.30
N THR A 271 -15.74 16.65 28.35
CA THR A 271 -15.56 15.20 28.58
C THR A 271 -14.09 14.78 28.51
N ILE A 272 -13.27 15.50 27.71
CA ILE A 272 -11.82 15.29 27.58
C ILE A 272 -11.12 15.63 28.91
N GLY A 273 -11.58 16.63 29.66
CA GLY A 273 -11.02 16.99 30.97
C GLY A 273 -11.19 15.91 32.06
N LYS A 274 -12.29 15.13 32.03
CA LYS A 274 -12.49 13.98 32.94
C LYS A 274 -11.62 12.79 32.54
N LEU A 275 -11.50 12.49 31.24
CA LEU A 275 -10.60 11.45 30.70
C LEU A 275 -9.11 11.80 30.88
N GLN A 276 -8.73 13.08 30.75
CA GLN A 276 -7.37 13.57 31.00
C GLN A 276 -6.95 13.37 32.45
N LYS A 277 -7.86 13.48 33.42
CA LYS A 277 -7.55 13.28 34.84
C LYS A 277 -7.27 11.81 35.16
N THR A 278 -8.04 10.89 34.57
CA THR A 278 -7.85 9.44 34.69
C THR A 278 -6.61 8.97 33.92
N ASN A 279 -6.37 9.48 32.71
CA ASN A 279 -5.18 9.17 31.92
C ASN A 279 -3.90 9.76 32.54
N ASN A 280 -3.96 10.95 33.17
CA ASN A 280 -2.82 11.47 33.95
C ASN A 280 -2.49 10.58 35.15
N GLN A 281 -3.50 10.10 35.88
CA GLN A 281 -3.25 9.19 37.01
C GLN A 281 -2.68 7.85 36.56
N GLN A 282 -3.16 7.29 35.45
CA GLN A 282 -2.60 6.08 34.85
C GLN A 282 -1.19 6.29 34.31
N TYR A 283 -0.94 7.41 33.65
CA TYR A 283 0.40 7.80 33.17
C TYR A 283 1.38 7.99 34.33
N GLU A 284 1.01 8.72 35.38
CA GLU A 284 1.86 8.88 36.57
C GLU A 284 2.10 7.53 37.29
N GLY A 285 1.07 6.66 37.38
CA GLY A 285 1.23 5.29 37.88
C GLY A 285 2.19 4.46 37.03
N TYR A 286 2.10 4.62 35.71
CA TYR A 286 2.93 3.93 34.73
C TYR A 286 4.40 4.42 34.76
N ILE A 287 4.63 5.72 34.87
CA ILE A 287 5.96 6.32 35.03
C ILE A 287 6.62 5.83 36.33
N ASN A 288 5.85 5.72 37.42
CA ASN A 288 6.34 5.19 38.69
C ASN A 288 6.67 3.69 38.62
N TYR A 289 5.87 2.90 37.90
CA TYR A 289 6.17 1.49 37.62
C TYR A 289 7.46 1.33 36.80
N LEU A 290 7.62 2.13 35.74
CA LEU A 290 8.83 2.14 34.91
C LEU A 290 10.09 2.53 35.70
N TYR A 291 9.95 3.51 36.60
CA TYR A 291 11.00 3.89 37.53
C TYR A 291 11.43 2.71 38.41
N SER A 292 10.50 1.96 39.01
CA SER A 292 10.85 0.77 39.81
C SER A 292 11.54 -0.33 39.00
N GLU A 293 11.06 -0.60 37.78
CA GLU A 293 11.65 -1.63 36.90
C GLU A 293 13.06 -1.28 36.42
N LEU A 294 13.36 0.00 36.20
CA LEU A 294 14.69 0.46 35.79
C LEU A 294 15.72 0.24 36.91
N LEU A 295 15.32 0.42 38.17
CA LEU A 295 16.19 0.18 39.32
C LEU A 295 16.39 -1.30 39.63
N ASP A 296 15.40 -2.14 39.34
CA ASP A 296 15.51 -3.59 39.50
C ASP A 296 16.42 -4.25 38.44
N LYS A 297 16.53 -3.64 37.25
CA LYS A 297 17.27 -4.22 36.11
C LYS A 297 18.70 -3.71 35.93
N ASP A 298 19.01 -2.54 36.48
CA ASP A 298 20.35 -1.95 36.41
C ASP A 298 20.86 -1.67 37.83
N GLU A 299 21.54 -2.66 38.40
CA GLU A 299 22.12 -2.57 39.76
C GLU A 299 23.07 -1.36 39.92
N LYS A 300 23.76 -0.94 38.85
CA LYS A 300 24.66 0.22 38.89
C LYS A 300 23.88 1.51 38.92
N LEU A 301 22.77 1.61 38.20
CA LEU A 301 21.85 2.74 38.28
C LEU A 301 21.16 2.81 39.64
N ASN A 302 20.74 1.66 40.19
CA ASN A 302 20.16 1.56 41.53
C ASN A 302 21.14 2.02 42.62
N ALA A 303 22.41 1.59 42.53
CA ALA A 303 23.45 2.08 43.43
C ALA A 303 23.67 3.60 43.31
N LYS A 304 23.61 4.17 42.10
CA LYS A 304 23.71 5.62 41.84
C LYS A 304 22.50 6.41 42.37
N VAL A 305 21.33 5.80 42.44
CA VAL A 305 20.13 6.43 43.04
C VAL A 305 20.21 6.35 44.56
N LYS A 306 20.64 5.21 45.12
CA LYS A 306 20.81 5.02 46.57
C LYS A 306 21.90 5.92 47.17
N ASN A 307 22.98 6.18 46.43
CA ASN A 307 24.06 7.07 46.89
C ASN A 307 23.84 8.55 46.53
N GLY A 308 22.67 8.92 45.97
CA GLY A 308 22.30 10.30 45.67
C GLY A 308 22.96 10.92 44.44
N THR A 309 23.73 10.16 43.66
CA THR A 309 24.39 10.66 42.43
C THR A 309 23.39 10.94 41.31
N VAL A 310 22.27 10.22 41.28
CA VAL A 310 21.15 10.46 40.37
C VAL A 310 19.87 10.50 41.20
N THR A 311 19.11 11.58 41.11
CA THR A 311 17.88 11.73 41.90
C THR A 311 16.71 10.99 41.26
N LYS A 312 15.74 10.57 42.08
CA LYS A 312 14.45 10.03 41.60
C LYS A 312 13.78 10.99 40.61
N THR A 313 13.84 12.29 40.88
CA THR A 313 13.24 13.33 40.06
C THR A 313 13.93 13.46 38.70
N GLU A 314 15.25 13.34 38.62
CA GLU A 314 16.00 13.31 37.35
C GLU A 314 15.66 12.06 36.54
N LEU A 315 15.55 10.90 37.19
CA LEU A 315 15.18 9.66 36.51
C LEU A 315 13.75 9.71 35.97
N ILE A 316 12.81 10.18 36.79
CA ILE A 316 11.40 10.37 36.39
C ILE A 316 11.30 11.41 35.28
N SER A 317 12.03 12.53 35.38
CA SER A 317 12.05 13.55 34.32
C SER A 317 12.63 12.99 33.02
N PHE A 318 13.70 12.19 33.09
CA PHE A 318 14.24 11.47 31.95
C PHE A 318 13.20 10.51 31.33
N ILE A 319 12.51 9.71 32.14
CA ILE A 319 11.45 8.81 31.65
C ILE A 319 10.33 9.63 30.99
N LYS A 320 9.93 10.77 31.58
CA LYS A 320 8.91 11.68 31.02
C LYS A 320 9.40 12.46 29.80
N GLU A 321 10.71 12.68 29.62
CA GLU A 321 11.26 13.31 28.41
C GLU A 321 11.30 12.31 27.24
N GLU A 322 11.62 11.05 27.52
CA GLU A 322 11.68 9.98 26.51
C GLU A 322 10.29 9.39 26.18
N ILE A 323 9.39 9.33 27.17
CA ILE A 323 7.97 9.01 27.04
C ILE A 323 7.19 10.24 27.47
N PRO A 324 7.10 11.29 26.64
CA PRO A 324 6.31 12.48 26.97
C PRO A 324 4.84 12.10 27.13
N PHE A 325 4.10 12.83 27.96
CA PHE A 325 2.65 12.63 28.11
C PHE A 325 1.91 12.60 26.75
N LYS A 326 2.44 13.30 25.74
CA LYS A 326 1.98 13.23 24.34
C LYS A 326 2.01 11.82 23.73
N SER A 327 2.95 10.95 24.11
CA SER A 327 2.99 9.55 23.68
C SER A 327 1.86 8.69 24.29
N PHE A 328 1.30 9.11 25.43
CA PHE A 328 0.03 8.61 25.98
C PHE A 328 -1.20 9.29 25.33
N GLU A 329 -1.05 10.49 24.75
CA GLU A 329 -2.08 11.15 23.94
C GLU A 329 -2.18 10.59 22.50
N THR A 330 -1.14 9.94 21.97
CA THR A 330 -1.11 9.48 20.56
C THR A 330 -1.83 8.16 20.29
N ALA A 331 -2.87 7.85 21.08
CA ALA A 331 -4.08 7.24 20.53
C ALA A 331 -5.14 8.34 20.49
N GLU A 332 -5.17 9.04 19.37
CA GLU A 332 -6.25 9.85 18.82
C GLU A 332 -7.56 9.93 19.64
N ASN A 333 -7.58 10.62 20.79
CA ASN A 333 -8.80 10.78 21.59
C ASN A 333 -9.85 11.72 20.94
N SER A 334 -9.72 11.99 19.64
CA SER A 334 -10.73 12.62 18.80
C SER A 334 -11.03 11.88 17.50
N ASN A 335 -10.37 10.76 17.20
CA ASN A 335 -10.65 10.00 15.99
C ASN A 335 -11.54 8.81 16.31
N ILE A 336 -12.36 8.45 15.32
CA ILE A 336 -13.17 7.25 15.34
C ILE A 336 -12.38 6.09 14.75
N GLY A 337 -12.59 4.88 15.24
CA GLY A 337 -11.85 3.73 14.76
C GLY A 337 -12.31 2.42 15.38
N PHE A 338 -11.71 1.34 14.91
CA PHE A 338 -11.98 -0.01 15.39
C PHE A 338 -10.72 -0.86 15.36
N SER A 339 -10.61 -1.79 16.30
CA SER A 339 -9.59 -2.85 16.27
C SER A 339 -10.10 -4.10 16.99
N LEU A 340 -9.76 -5.27 16.46
CA LEU A 340 -9.79 -6.54 17.21
C LEU A 340 -8.43 -6.78 17.87
N ASP A 341 -8.30 -6.30 19.11
CA ASP A 341 -7.07 -6.38 19.89
C ASP A 341 -6.94 -7.77 20.54
N PRO A 342 -5.85 -8.52 20.34
CA PRO A 342 -5.64 -9.77 21.04
C PRO A 342 -5.35 -9.52 22.51
N LYS A 343 -5.75 -10.49 23.29
CA LYS A 343 -5.61 -10.55 24.73
C LYS A 343 -5.22 -11.98 25.10
N LYS A 344 -4.54 -12.12 26.25
CA LYS A 344 -4.17 -13.42 26.80
C LYS A 344 -5.00 -13.69 28.05
N ASP A 345 -5.55 -14.89 28.13
CA ASP A 345 -6.12 -15.43 29.37
C ASP A 345 -4.98 -15.98 30.23
N LEU A 346 -4.27 -15.09 30.94
CA LEU A 346 -3.10 -15.50 31.73
C LEU A 346 -3.47 -16.53 32.81
N LYS A 347 -4.66 -16.43 33.41
CA LYS A 347 -5.12 -17.42 34.41
C LYS A 347 -5.44 -18.77 33.76
N GLY A 348 -6.13 -18.76 32.61
CA GLY A 348 -6.34 -19.97 31.80
C GLY A 348 -5.03 -20.63 31.37
N PHE A 349 -4.04 -19.82 30.99
CA PHE A 349 -2.71 -20.30 30.63
C PHE A 349 -2.01 -20.93 31.85
N ALA A 350 -2.00 -20.26 33.01
CA ALA A 350 -1.45 -20.81 34.25
C ALA A 350 -2.08 -22.17 34.60
N LYS A 351 -3.40 -22.28 34.46
CA LYS A 351 -4.12 -23.54 34.65
C LYS A 351 -3.65 -24.61 33.66
N SER A 352 -3.59 -24.28 32.37
CA SER A 352 -3.14 -25.21 31.31
C SER A 352 -1.72 -25.73 31.53
N ILE A 353 -0.80 -24.87 32.00
CA ILE A 353 0.57 -25.29 32.36
C ILE A 353 0.56 -26.30 33.52
N ARG A 354 -0.23 -26.05 34.56
CA ARG A 354 -0.33 -26.95 35.72
C ARG A 354 -0.90 -28.31 35.33
N GLU A 355 -1.95 -28.32 34.51
CA GLU A 355 -2.54 -29.54 33.95
C GLU A 355 -1.51 -30.31 33.12
N ALA A 356 -0.79 -29.63 32.22
CA ALA A 356 0.24 -30.25 31.40
C ALA A 356 1.36 -30.93 32.22
N ILE A 357 1.82 -30.29 33.29
CA ILE A 357 2.83 -30.86 34.20
C ILE A 357 2.28 -32.09 34.92
N ASN A 358 1.06 -32.03 35.44
CA ASN A 358 0.44 -33.14 36.15
C ASN A 358 0.23 -34.34 35.22
N ASP A 359 -0.35 -34.09 34.04
CA ASP A 359 -0.61 -35.11 33.02
C ASP A 359 0.68 -35.78 32.54
N SER A 360 1.79 -35.03 32.46
CA SER A 360 3.11 -35.57 32.09
C SER A 360 3.70 -36.51 33.14
N LYS A 361 3.27 -36.42 34.41
CA LYS A 361 3.74 -37.30 35.50
C LYS A 361 2.92 -38.58 35.63
N THR A 362 1.77 -38.66 34.98
CA THR A 362 0.93 -39.86 35.03
C THR A 362 1.49 -40.96 34.13
N ALA A 363 1.24 -42.22 34.51
CA ALA A 363 1.61 -43.37 33.69
C ALA A 363 0.87 -43.39 32.34
N ASN A 364 -0.36 -42.86 32.31
CA ASN A 364 -1.22 -42.77 31.12
C ASN A 364 -1.27 -41.34 30.56
N SER A 365 -0.11 -40.70 30.41
CA SER A 365 -0.03 -39.33 29.90
C SER A 365 -0.66 -39.22 28.50
N PRO A 366 -1.47 -38.17 28.22
CA PRO A 366 -2.04 -37.94 26.89
C PRO A 366 -1.00 -37.39 25.90
N PHE A 367 0.21 -37.04 26.35
CA PHE A 367 1.25 -36.47 25.51
C PHE A 367 2.17 -37.54 24.91
N PRO A 368 2.62 -37.36 23.67
CA PRO A 368 3.72 -38.16 23.11
C PRO A 368 4.97 -38.08 24.00
N GLU A 369 5.75 -39.17 24.04
CA GLU A 369 6.87 -39.32 24.97
C GLU A 369 7.92 -38.20 24.85
N ASN A 370 8.18 -37.70 23.64
CA ASN A 370 9.08 -36.56 23.43
C ASN A 370 8.55 -35.25 24.04
N LEU A 371 7.25 -34.99 23.97
CA LEU A 371 6.62 -33.82 24.57
C LEU A 371 6.55 -33.93 26.09
N LYS A 372 6.16 -35.10 26.60
CA LYS A 372 6.18 -35.40 28.03
C LYS A 372 7.57 -35.15 28.63
N ASN A 373 8.62 -35.67 28.01
CA ASN A 373 9.99 -35.46 28.45
C ASN A 373 10.41 -33.98 28.38
N ALA A 374 9.97 -33.24 27.36
CA ALA A 374 10.22 -31.80 27.27
C ALA A 374 9.51 -31.00 28.39
N ILE A 375 8.25 -31.32 28.70
CA ILE A 375 7.50 -30.66 29.78
C ILE A 375 8.18 -30.91 31.13
N LEU A 376 8.56 -32.16 31.42
CA LEU A 376 9.25 -32.51 32.66
C LEU A 376 10.65 -31.87 32.74
N HIS A 377 11.38 -31.79 31.63
CA HIS A 377 12.68 -31.10 31.56
C HIS A 377 12.58 -29.62 31.98
N TYR A 378 11.47 -28.94 31.64
CA TYR A 378 11.25 -27.53 31.98
C TYR A 378 10.30 -27.30 33.17
N GLU A 379 9.98 -28.33 33.97
CA GLU A 379 8.93 -28.29 34.99
C GLU A 379 9.06 -27.09 35.95
N GLU A 380 10.24 -26.89 36.55
CA GLU A 380 10.45 -25.81 37.51
C GLU A 380 10.23 -24.41 36.91
N THR A 381 10.64 -24.25 35.65
CA THR A 381 10.48 -22.98 34.92
C THR A 381 9.01 -22.74 34.61
N LEU A 382 8.31 -23.78 34.17
CA LEU A 382 6.88 -23.74 33.88
C LEU A 382 6.04 -23.45 35.14
N LYS A 383 6.38 -24.04 36.29
CA LYS A 383 5.76 -23.71 37.59
C LYS A 383 5.89 -22.23 37.92
N LYS A 384 7.10 -21.67 37.82
CA LYS A 384 7.34 -20.24 38.05
C LYS A 384 6.54 -19.36 37.10
N ILE A 385 6.49 -19.71 35.80
CA ILE A 385 5.69 -18.99 34.81
C ILE A 385 4.20 -19.01 35.17
N SER A 386 3.66 -20.17 35.59
CA SER A 386 2.29 -20.29 36.05
C SER A 386 2.00 -19.35 37.23
N GLU A 387 2.89 -19.28 38.22
CA GLU A 387 2.74 -18.36 39.36
C GLU A 387 2.74 -16.88 38.94
N PHE A 388 3.61 -16.50 38.00
CA PHE A 388 3.62 -15.13 37.45
C PHE A 388 2.33 -14.81 36.68
N PHE A 389 1.82 -15.76 35.90
CA PHE A 389 0.58 -15.60 35.15
C PHE A 389 -0.66 -15.46 36.05
N GLU A 390 -0.72 -16.17 37.18
CA GLU A 390 -1.79 -15.97 38.19
C GLU A 390 -1.78 -14.52 38.73
N ARG A 391 -0.58 -13.93 38.85
CA ARG A 391 -0.37 -12.52 39.22
C ARG A 391 -0.49 -11.55 38.03
N GLN A 392 -0.92 -12.02 36.86
CA GLN A 392 -1.07 -11.23 35.62
C GLN A 392 0.24 -10.65 35.07
N ILE A 393 1.39 -11.30 35.33
CA ILE A 393 2.71 -10.86 34.88
C ILE A 393 3.17 -11.76 33.73
N SER A 394 3.40 -11.21 32.54
CA SER A 394 3.68 -12.01 31.32
C SER A 394 5.12 -11.97 30.83
N GLU A 395 5.96 -11.05 31.32
CA GLU A 395 7.29 -10.81 30.75
C GLU A 395 8.25 -11.98 30.95
N LYS A 396 8.12 -12.70 32.07
CA LYS A 396 8.98 -13.86 32.36
C LYS A 396 8.76 -15.00 31.37
N TYR A 397 7.54 -15.15 30.84
CA TYR A 397 7.24 -16.09 29.78
C TYR A 397 7.95 -15.74 28.48
N PHE A 398 7.93 -14.47 28.05
CA PHE A 398 8.64 -14.05 26.83
C PHE A 398 10.15 -14.18 26.96
N VAL A 399 10.71 -13.92 28.15
CA VAL A 399 12.14 -14.16 28.41
C VAL A 399 12.47 -15.65 28.24
N PHE A 400 11.66 -16.54 28.80
CA PHE A 400 11.84 -17.98 28.65
C PHE A 400 11.70 -18.44 27.19
N ARG A 401 10.67 -17.98 26.48
CA ARG A 401 10.47 -18.24 25.05
C ARG A 401 11.69 -17.87 24.20
N ARG A 402 12.27 -16.69 24.44
CA ARG A 402 13.49 -16.22 23.76
C ARG A 402 14.74 -17.03 24.13
N GLN A 403 14.77 -17.68 25.29
CA GLN A 403 15.88 -18.54 25.69
C GLN A 403 15.79 -19.88 24.99
N ILE A 404 14.62 -20.53 25.02
CA ILE A 404 14.44 -21.86 24.39
C ILE A 404 14.58 -21.80 22.87
N GLU A 405 14.15 -20.72 22.21
CA GLU A 405 14.30 -20.57 20.76
C GLU A 405 15.78 -20.49 20.32
N LYS A 406 16.68 -20.04 21.22
CA LYS A 406 18.12 -20.00 20.95
C LYS A 406 18.80 -21.34 21.19
N ILE A 407 18.14 -22.28 21.86
CA ILE A 407 18.67 -23.60 22.18
C ILE A 407 18.33 -24.53 21.01
N ASN A 408 19.35 -24.95 20.26
CA ASN A 408 19.18 -25.83 19.11
C ASN A 408 19.16 -27.31 19.55
N THR A 409 18.13 -27.71 20.30
CA THR A 409 17.91 -29.10 20.73
C THR A 409 16.47 -29.51 20.46
N ASP A 410 16.24 -30.80 20.17
CA ASP A 410 14.90 -31.32 19.91
C ASP A 410 13.93 -31.04 21.06
N THR A 411 14.40 -31.17 22.31
CA THR A 411 13.62 -30.87 23.52
C THR A 411 13.15 -29.41 23.55
N ALA A 412 14.04 -28.46 23.24
CA ALA A 412 13.70 -27.03 23.20
C ALA A 412 12.74 -26.71 22.04
N THR A 413 12.93 -27.33 20.86
CA THR A 413 12.02 -27.17 19.72
C THR A 413 10.62 -27.71 20.02
N VAL A 414 10.51 -28.90 20.60
CA VAL A 414 9.24 -29.50 21.02
C VAL A 414 8.56 -28.63 22.07
N MET A 415 9.30 -28.15 23.07
CA MET A 415 8.77 -27.24 24.09
C MET A 415 8.28 -25.92 23.49
N SER A 416 9.04 -25.31 22.57
CA SER A 416 8.66 -24.05 21.92
C SER A 416 7.34 -24.19 21.15
N ARG A 417 7.21 -25.26 20.34
CA ARG A 417 5.97 -25.56 19.62
C ARG A 417 4.78 -25.79 20.56
N TYR A 418 5.01 -26.49 21.67
CA TYR A 418 3.96 -26.70 22.66
C TYR A 418 3.51 -25.39 23.33
N LEU A 419 4.44 -24.51 23.70
CA LEU A 419 4.10 -23.20 24.23
C LEU A 419 3.37 -22.32 23.21
N GLU A 420 3.64 -22.45 21.91
CA GLU A 420 2.86 -21.78 20.86
C GLU A 420 1.42 -22.27 20.84
N SER A 421 1.21 -23.58 20.96
CA SER A 421 -0.13 -24.16 21.01
C SER A 421 -0.89 -23.70 22.26
N LEU A 422 -0.23 -23.63 23.42
CA LEU A 422 -0.82 -23.12 24.66
C LEU A 422 -1.12 -21.62 24.56
N ASP A 423 -0.22 -20.84 23.94
CA ASP A 423 -0.44 -19.41 23.75
C ASP A 423 -1.64 -19.14 22.85
N PHE A 424 -1.78 -19.91 21.77
CA PHE A 424 -2.94 -19.84 20.89
C PHE A 424 -4.23 -20.21 21.62
N ALA A 425 -4.25 -21.34 22.34
CA ALA A 425 -5.43 -21.83 23.06
C ALA A 425 -5.87 -20.89 24.21
N ASN A 426 -4.92 -20.16 24.79
CA ASN A 426 -5.17 -19.20 25.87
C ASN A 426 -5.14 -17.74 25.39
N SER A 427 -5.37 -17.51 24.10
CA SER A 427 -5.51 -16.18 23.53
C SER A 427 -6.91 -15.97 22.96
N TYR A 428 -7.40 -14.74 23.08
CA TYR A 428 -8.66 -14.29 22.50
C TYR A 428 -8.46 -12.91 21.88
N GLN A 429 -9.48 -12.39 21.21
CA GLN A 429 -9.50 -11.04 20.66
C GLN A 429 -10.69 -10.30 21.24
N ALA A 430 -10.50 -9.05 21.62
CA ALA A 430 -11.54 -8.18 22.14
C ALA A 430 -11.71 -6.98 21.21
N ALA A 431 -12.96 -6.67 20.89
CA ALA A 431 -13.29 -5.48 20.12
C ALA A 431 -12.93 -4.21 20.90
N ARG A 432 -12.28 -3.27 20.23
CA ARG A 432 -12.04 -1.91 20.70
C ARG A 432 -12.69 -0.94 19.73
N TYR A 433 -13.59 -0.11 20.24
CA TYR A 433 -14.22 0.96 19.49
C TYR A 433 -13.60 2.28 19.95
N ASP A 434 -12.95 2.97 19.03
CA ASP A 434 -12.34 4.27 19.29
C ASP A 434 -13.39 5.37 18.99
N GLY A 435 -13.60 6.26 19.94
CA GLY A 435 -14.69 7.24 19.90
C GLY A 435 -16.06 6.67 20.33
N PRO A 436 -17.09 7.52 20.43
CA PRO A 436 -18.40 7.15 20.97
C PRO A 436 -19.31 6.50 19.93
N ILE A 437 -18.77 5.53 19.21
CA ILE A 437 -19.44 4.84 18.09
C ILE A 437 -19.92 3.44 18.48
N LYS A 438 -19.57 2.93 19.66
CA LYS A 438 -19.99 1.60 20.14
C LYS A 438 -21.52 1.44 20.00
N GLY A 439 -21.92 0.30 19.45
CA GLY A 439 -23.32 -0.08 19.28
C GLY A 439 -24.06 0.65 18.16
N THR A 440 -23.36 1.42 17.33
CA THR A 440 -23.91 2.03 16.12
C THR A 440 -23.64 1.18 14.89
N GLU A 441 -24.42 1.35 13.81
CA GLU A 441 -24.20 0.64 12.54
C GLU A 441 -22.80 0.94 11.95
N LEU A 442 -22.32 2.17 12.12
CA LEU A 442 -20.95 2.57 11.79
C LEU A 442 -19.91 1.66 12.46
N ALA A 443 -20.07 1.40 13.76
CA ALA A 443 -19.15 0.51 14.47
C ALA A 443 -19.27 -0.95 14.01
N MET A 444 -20.47 -1.39 13.64
CA MET A 444 -20.68 -2.74 13.10
C MET A 444 -20.00 -2.91 11.73
N ASN A 445 -20.08 -1.90 10.85
CA ASN A 445 -19.38 -1.90 9.56
C ASN A 445 -17.85 -1.91 9.74
N LEU A 446 -17.32 -1.10 10.66
CA LEU A 446 -15.88 -1.09 10.97
C LEU A 446 -15.40 -2.43 11.54
N PHE A 447 -16.21 -3.07 12.40
CA PHE A 447 -15.93 -4.42 12.87
C PHE A 447 -15.93 -5.41 11.72
N TYR A 448 -17.00 -5.41 10.93
CA TYR A 448 -17.19 -6.35 9.83
C TYR A 448 -16.06 -6.29 8.81
N THR A 449 -15.62 -5.10 8.42
CA THR A 449 -14.56 -4.91 7.42
C THR A 449 -13.17 -5.31 7.93
N ASP A 450 -12.86 -5.08 9.22
CA ASP A 450 -11.65 -5.59 9.87
C ASP A 450 -11.67 -7.12 10.01
N LEU A 451 -12.82 -7.69 10.41
CA LEU A 451 -13.00 -9.13 10.55
C LEU A 451 -12.92 -9.85 9.19
N THR A 452 -13.59 -9.33 8.17
CA THR A 452 -13.61 -9.89 6.81
C THR A 452 -12.21 -9.95 6.21
N ALA A 453 -11.41 -8.90 6.39
CA ALA A 453 -10.02 -8.90 5.94
C ALA A 453 -9.20 -10.02 6.59
N LYS A 454 -9.44 -10.30 7.88
CA LYS A 454 -8.78 -11.40 8.62
C LYS A 454 -9.27 -12.77 8.15
N ILE A 455 -10.58 -12.94 7.93
CA ILE A 455 -11.16 -14.18 7.40
C ILE A 455 -10.55 -14.51 6.04
N TRP A 456 -10.52 -13.54 5.12
CA TRP A 456 -9.96 -13.75 3.78
C TRP A 456 -8.45 -13.94 3.78
N ALA A 457 -7.70 -13.22 4.65
CA ALA A 457 -6.27 -13.45 4.79
C ALA A 457 -5.95 -14.90 5.17
N LEU A 458 -6.73 -15.46 6.10
CA LEU A 458 -6.56 -16.83 6.58
C LEU A 458 -7.17 -17.89 5.66
N ASP A 459 -7.96 -17.48 4.66
CA ASP A 459 -8.91 -18.36 3.95
C ASP A 459 -9.72 -19.20 4.95
N PHE A 460 -10.18 -18.56 6.03
CA PHE A 460 -10.89 -19.20 7.13
C PHE A 460 -12.18 -19.83 6.60
N GLU A 461 -12.39 -21.12 6.90
CA GLU A 461 -13.50 -21.91 6.33
C GLU A 461 -13.58 -21.84 4.79
N SER A 462 -12.46 -21.66 4.08
CA SER A 462 -12.41 -21.54 2.61
C SER A 462 -13.27 -20.39 2.04
N ASN A 463 -13.41 -19.30 2.79
CA ASN A 463 -14.25 -18.15 2.43
C ASN A 463 -13.49 -17.02 1.70
N ALA A 464 -12.20 -17.16 1.38
CA ALA A 464 -11.52 -16.16 0.57
C ALA A 464 -12.13 -16.10 -0.85
N PRO A 465 -12.34 -14.90 -1.43
CA PRO A 465 -12.91 -14.76 -2.77
C PRO A 465 -12.10 -15.53 -3.82
N GLN A 466 -12.77 -16.42 -4.58
CA GLN A 466 -12.15 -17.14 -5.70
C GLN A 466 -12.44 -16.48 -7.06
N ASN A 467 -13.49 -15.66 -7.14
CA ASN A 467 -13.94 -15.04 -8.39
C ASN A 467 -13.36 -13.62 -8.61
N ILE A 468 -12.48 -13.16 -7.72
CA ILE A 468 -11.73 -11.93 -7.90
C ILE A 468 -10.39 -12.29 -8.54
N THR A 469 -10.21 -12.00 -9.82
CA THR A 469 -8.97 -12.24 -10.54
C THR A 469 -7.79 -11.56 -9.82
N GLY A 470 -6.74 -12.33 -9.51
CA GLY A 470 -5.53 -11.82 -8.83
C GLY A 470 -5.58 -11.86 -7.30
N PHE A 471 -6.75 -12.08 -6.68
CA PHE A 471 -6.85 -12.19 -5.22
C PHE A 471 -6.28 -13.53 -4.74
N ILE A 472 -5.21 -13.48 -3.94
CA ILE A 472 -4.54 -14.67 -3.39
C ILE A 472 -4.50 -14.55 -1.85
N PRO A 473 -5.19 -15.41 -1.08
CA PRO A 473 -5.14 -15.36 0.38
C PRO A 473 -3.74 -15.71 0.91
N LEU A 474 -3.43 -15.28 2.13
CA LEU A 474 -2.06 -15.34 2.69
C LEU A 474 -1.48 -16.76 2.70
N ASN A 475 -2.31 -17.76 3.03
CA ASN A 475 -1.95 -19.19 3.04
C ASN A 475 -1.65 -19.78 1.64
N LYS A 476 -2.00 -19.07 0.56
CA LYS A 476 -1.71 -19.46 -0.83
C LYS A 476 -0.59 -18.61 -1.45
N VAL A 477 -0.10 -17.57 -0.76
CA VAL A 477 1.02 -16.76 -1.24
C VAL A 477 2.32 -17.55 -1.14
N LYS A 478 2.95 -17.82 -2.29
CA LYS A 478 4.23 -18.52 -2.39
C LYS A 478 5.38 -17.60 -1.95
N VAL A 479 6.24 -18.07 -1.03
CA VAL A 479 7.36 -17.29 -0.48
C VAL A 479 8.69 -17.66 -1.13
N PRO A 480 9.36 -16.72 -1.81
CA PRO A 480 10.78 -16.79 -2.11
C PRO A 480 11.65 -17.22 -0.93
N LYS A 481 12.65 -18.09 -1.17
CA LYS A 481 13.64 -18.46 -0.12
C LYS A 481 14.35 -17.26 0.51
N LEU A 482 14.55 -16.17 -0.24
CA LEU A 482 15.18 -14.93 0.27
C LEU A 482 14.42 -14.29 1.44
N TYR A 483 13.12 -14.55 1.52
CA TYR A 483 12.24 -13.99 2.53
C TYR A 483 11.85 -15.02 3.59
N TRP A 484 12.37 -16.25 3.59
CA TRP A 484 11.97 -17.27 4.56
C TRP A 484 12.32 -16.88 6.00
N GLU A 485 13.57 -16.48 6.25
CA GLU A 485 14.00 -16.02 7.57
C GLU A 485 13.12 -14.86 8.06
N ASP A 486 12.86 -13.88 7.18
CA ASP A 486 12.06 -12.71 7.51
C ASP A 486 10.57 -13.05 7.68
N SER A 487 10.01 -13.96 6.89
CA SER A 487 8.62 -14.41 7.01
C SER A 487 8.37 -15.22 8.29
N ILE A 488 9.33 -16.05 8.71
CA ILE A 488 9.24 -16.79 9.97
C ILE A 488 9.40 -15.82 11.14
N ARG A 489 10.46 -15.00 11.12
CA ARG A 489 10.77 -14.05 12.19
C ARG A 489 9.69 -12.98 12.32
N LEU A 490 9.16 -12.45 11.22
CA LEU A 490 8.15 -11.40 11.18
C LEU A 490 6.76 -11.97 10.87
N SER A 491 6.42 -13.11 11.49
CA SER A 491 5.19 -13.85 11.22
C SER A 491 3.92 -13.20 11.79
N SER A 492 4.05 -12.23 12.70
CA SER A 492 2.92 -11.49 13.27
C SER A 492 2.67 -10.19 12.51
N THR A 493 1.66 -10.19 11.63
CA THR A 493 1.25 -9.01 10.87
C THR A 493 -0.01 -8.36 11.44
N ARG A 494 0.05 -7.05 11.63
CA ARG A 494 -1.12 -6.19 11.86
C ARG A 494 -1.51 -5.54 10.55
N LEU A 495 -2.81 -5.49 10.26
CA LEU A 495 -3.37 -4.72 9.16
C LEU A 495 -4.23 -3.59 9.70
N TRP A 496 -4.33 -2.52 8.93
CA TRP A 496 -5.20 -1.39 9.22
C TRP A 496 -5.81 -0.85 7.94
N PHE A 497 -7.01 -0.31 8.11
CA PHE A 497 -7.63 0.59 7.15
C PHE A 497 -7.39 2.02 7.59
N GLY A 498 -7.15 2.91 6.63
CA GLY A 498 -7.01 4.33 6.93
C GLY A 498 -7.25 5.19 5.71
N VAL A 499 -7.09 6.50 5.88
CA VAL A 499 -7.21 7.45 4.78
C VAL A 499 -5.97 7.37 3.89
N LYS A 500 -6.19 7.27 2.58
CA LYS A 500 -5.17 7.41 1.54
C LYS A 500 -4.86 8.90 1.38
N GLN A 501 -3.65 9.33 1.76
CA GLN A 501 -3.34 10.76 1.88
C GLN A 501 -3.28 11.48 0.54
N GLU A 502 -2.88 10.75 -0.50
CA GLU A 502 -2.81 11.23 -1.87
C GLU A 502 -4.18 11.30 -2.57
N SER A 503 -5.24 10.74 -1.98
CA SER A 503 -6.55 10.60 -2.63
C SER A 503 -7.50 11.76 -2.38
N TYR A 504 -7.01 12.85 -1.84
CA TYR A 504 -7.79 14.06 -1.65
C TYR A 504 -6.88 15.29 -1.68
N ASP A 505 -7.37 16.37 -2.26
CA ASP A 505 -6.68 17.65 -2.31
C ASP A 505 -7.47 18.68 -1.50
N ILE A 506 -6.76 19.42 -0.65
CA ILE A 506 -7.34 20.50 0.16
C ILE A 506 -6.78 21.83 -0.35
N SER A 507 -7.65 22.81 -0.63
CA SER A 507 -7.21 24.15 -1.00
C SER A 507 -6.43 24.83 0.13
N ALA A 508 -5.58 25.81 -0.22
CA ALA A 508 -4.75 26.51 0.74
C ALA A 508 -5.55 27.20 1.88
N ASP A 509 -6.77 27.66 1.57
CA ASP A 509 -7.69 28.27 2.55
C ASP A 509 -8.53 27.24 3.32
N LYS A 510 -8.35 25.94 3.05
CA LYS A 510 -9.08 24.81 3.63
C LYS A 510 -10.59 24.82 3.35
N LYS A 511 -11.05 25.67 2.44
CA LYS A 511 -12.48 25.81 2.11
C LYS A 511 -12.93 24.90 0.99
N ILE A 512 -12.03 24.25 0.27
CA ILE A 512 -12.35 23.33 -0.84
C ILE A 512 -11.63 22.01 -0.59
N VAL A 513 -12.35 20.90 -0.77
CA VAL A 513 -11.79 19.55 -0.79
C VAL A 513 -12.28 18.82 -2.04
N HIS A 514 -11.35 18.22 -2.78
CA HIS A 514 -11.62 17.27 -3.85
C HIS A 514 -11.26 15.88 -3.34
N PHE A 515 -12.15 14.89 -3.53
CA PHE A 515 -11.87 13.50 -3.21
C PHE A 515 -11.77 12.67 -4.49
N GLU A 516 -10.74 11.84 -4.58
CA GLU A 516 -10.69 10.75 -5.54
C GLU A 516 -11.78 9.70 -5.19
N PRO A 517 -12.17 8.81 -6.13
CA PRO A 517 -13.14 7.74 -5.87
C PRO A 517 -12.78 6.85 -4.68
N ILE A 518 -11.50 6.50 -4.52
CA ILE A 518 -11.00 5.65 -3.43
C ILE A 518 -10.14 6.46 -2.47
N ALA A 519 -10.66 6.70 -1.27
CA ALA A 519 -9.98 7.36 -0.16
C ALA A 519 -9.54 6.42 0.97
N THR A 520 -9.87 5.14 0.89
CA THR A 520 -9.30 4.13 1.79
C THR A 520 -7.98 3.60 1.26
N ARG A 521 -7.01 3.43 2.17
CA ARG A 521 -5.82 2.61 1.97
C ARG A 521 -5.81 1.43 2.92
N ILE A 522 -5.13 0.37 2.52
CA ILE A 522 -4.85 -0.79 3.36
C ILE A 522 -3.34 -0.83 3.59
N TYR A 523 -2.92 -0.91 4.84
CA TYR A 523 -1.52 -0.97 5.18
C TYR A 523 -1.28 -1.94 6.33
N ALA A 524 -0.05 -2.40 6.45
CA ALA A 524 0.34 -3.38 7.44
C ALA A 524 1.75 -3.18 7.94
N ALA A 525 2.00 -3.79 9.09
CA ALA A 525 3.31 -3.89 9.68
C ALA A 525 3.45 -5.30 10.25
N SER A 526 4.62 -5.89 10.05
CA SER A 526 4.96 -7.18 10.62
C SER A 526 5.88 -7.00 11.82
N SER A 527 5.84 -7.96 12.72
CA SER A 527 6.60 -7.96 13.96
C SER A 527 7.01 -9.37 14.31
N ASP A 528 8.05 -9.45 15.13
CA ASP A 528 8.46 -10.70 15.73
C ASP A 528 7.57 -11.04 16.93
N PRO A 529 6.86 -12.20 16.95
CA PRO A 529 6.02 -12.60 18.06
C PRO A 529 6.76 -12.64 19.42
N LEU A 530 8.08 -12.85 19.39
CA LEU A 530 8.91 -12.86 20.58
C LEU A 530 9.33 -11.47 21.03
N TYR A 531 9.22 -10.46 20.18
CA TYR A 531 9.48 -9.05 20.48
C TYR A 531 8.25 -8.18 20.15
N PRO A 532 7.12 -8.42 20.84
CA PRO A 532 5.87 -7.71 20.55
C PRO A 532 6.07 -6.20 20.72
N GLY A 533 5.64 -5.44 19.69
CA GLY A 533 5.83 -3.99 19.62
C GLY A 533 6.94 -3.47 18.75
N LYS A 534 7.76 -4.35 18.19
CA LYS A 534 8.76 -3.97 17.18
C LYS A 534 8.21 -4.26 15.80
N GLU A 535 7.38 -3.33 15.36
CA GLU A 535 6.84 -3.35 14.01
C GLU A 535 7.92 -2.91 13.01
N SER A 536 7.91 -3.55 11.85
CA SER A 536 8.70 -3.25 10.67
C SER A 536 7.79 -3.29 9.44
N GLU A 537 8.38 -3.01 8.27
CA GLU A 537 7.73 -3.29 6.99
C GLU A 537 7.12 -4.70 6.97
N PRO A 538 5.98 -4.88 6.29
CA PRO A 538 5.33 -6.17 6.22
C PRO A 538 6.26 -7.22 5.62
N ASN A 539 6.17 -8.44 6.13
CA ASN A 539 6.84 -9.58 5.52
C ASN A 539 6.35 -9.77 4.07
N TYR A 540 7.10 -10.53 3.27
CA TYR A 540 6.82 -10.69 1.85
C TYR A 540 5.36 -11.11 1.55
N GLN A 541 4.83 -12.08 2.30
CA GLN A 541 3.47 -12.58 2.05
C GLN A 541 2.40 -11.55 2.37
N SER A 542 2.57 -10.84 3.48
CA SER A 542 1.67 -9.77 3.88
C SER A 542 1.74 -8.59 2.91
N ALA A 543 2.94 -8.28 2.38
CA ALA A 543 3.13 -7.26 1.36
C ALA A 543 2.47 -7.64 0.03
N GLU A 544 2.57 -8.89 -0.41
CA GLU A 544 1.88 -9.38 -1.61
C GLU A 544 0.36 -9.34 -1.44
N PHE A 545 -0.16 -9.89 -0.33
CA PHE A 545 -1.60 -9.95 -0.07
C PHE A 545 -2.24 -8.57 0.08
N LEU A 546 -1.73 -7.75 1.00
CA LEU A 546 -2.32 -6.46 1.32
C LEU A 546 -1.95 -5.37 0.31
N GLY A 547 -0.75 -5.47 -0.28
CA GLY A 547 -0.34 -4.58 -1.36
C GLY A 547 -1.21 -4.73 -2.59
N TRP A 548 -1.50 -5.98 -3.00
CA TRP A 548 -2.42 -6.24 -4.10
C TRP A 548 -3.82 -5.67 -3.80
N TRP A 549 -4.35 -5.93 -2.59
CA TRP A 549 -5.67 -5.44 -2.21
C TRP A 549 -5.72 -3.90 -2.20
N ASP A 550 -4.75 -3.21 -1.59
CA ASP A 550 -4.67 -1.73 -1.58
C ASP A 550 -4.79 -1.14 -2.99
N LYS A 551 -4.13 -1.76 -3.98
CA LYS A 551 -4.15 -1.31 -5.38
C LYS A 551 -5.43 -1.67 -6.14
N HIS A 552 -6.13 -2.72 -5.71
CA HIS A 552 -7.37 -3.21 -6.33
C HIS A 552 -8.61 -3.00 -5.44
N TYR A 553 -8.58 -1.98 -4.56
CA TYR A 553 -9.64 -1.72 -3.58
C TYR A 553 -11.04 -1.66 -4.21
N ALA A 554 -11.18 -1.01 -5.37
CA ALA A 554 -12.46 -0.86 -6.05
C ALA A 554 -13.09 -2.22 -6.42
N ILE A 555 -12.28 -3.15 -6.94
CA ILE A 555 -12.73 -4.51 -7.31
C ILE A 555 -13.19 -5.26 -6.06
N VAL A 556 -12.45 -5.13 -4.96
CA VAL A 556 -12.83 -5.78 -3.70
C VAL A 556 -14.10 -5.17 -3.10
N ALA A 557 -14.27 -3.85 -3.21
CA ALA A 557 -15.48 -3.18 -2.76
C ALA A 557 -16.70 -3.49 -3.62
N ASP A 558 -16.52 -3.71 -4.93
CA ASP A 558 -17.59 -4.19 -5.82
C ASP A 558 -18.01 -5.63 -5.46
N TYR A 559 -17.05 -6.45 -5.00
CA TYR A 559 -17.35 -7.78 -4.51
C TYR A 559 -18.05 -7.76 -3.14
N GLU A 560 -17.51 -7.03 -2.16
CA GLU A 560 -18.06 -6.85 -0.81
C GLU A 560 -18.39 -5.37 -0.54
N PRO A 561 -19.66 -4.96 -0.76
CA PRO A 561 -20.07 -3.55 -0.74
C PRO A 561 -19.85 -2.82 0.59
N GLU A 562 -19.68 -3.53 1.71
CA GLU A 562 -19.34 -2.89 2.98
C GLU A 562 -17.98 -2.15 2.93
N TYR A 563 -17.09 -2.49 1.98
CA TYR A 563 -15.87 -1.69 1.72
C TYR A 563 -16.16 -0.39 0.95
N HIS A 564 -17.25 -0.28 0.18
CA HIS A 564 -17.69 1.02 -0.36
C HIS A 564 -18.15 1.94 0.77
N LYS A 565 -18.86 1.41 1.77
CA LYS A 565 -19.22 2.15 2.99
C LYS A 565 -17.97 2.59 3.77
N LEU A 566 -17.00 1.69 3.98
CA LEU A 566 -15.73 2.04 4.61
C LEU A 566 -15.04 3.21 3.91
N ASN A 567 -15.05 3.22 2.58
CA ASN A 567 -14.52 4.33 1.78
C ASN A 567 -15.23 5.66 2.05
N GLN A 568 -16.56 5.65 2.15
CA GLN A 568 -17.32 6.85 2.54
C GLN A 568 -16.99 7.28 3.97
N ILE A 569 -16.86 6.35 4.91
CA ILE A 569 -16.48 6.66 6.30
C ILE A 569 -15.14 7.43 6.33
N GLN A 570 -14.15 7.02 5.52
CA GLN A 570 -12.88 7.75 5.40
C GLN A 570 -13.06 9.17 4.85
N LYS A 571 -13.87 9.36 3.80
CA LYS A 571 -14.11 10.70 3.22
C LYS A 571 -14.81 11.63 4.21
N TRP A 572 -15.84 11.14 4.89
CA TRP A 572 -16.56 11.91 5.90
C TRP A 572 -15.73 12.20 7.16
N SER A 573 -14.84 11.28 7.55
CA SER A 573 -13.92 11.51 8.67
C SER A 573 -12.93 12.63 8.36
N VAL A 574 -12.35 12.66 7.16
CA VAL A 574 -11.51 13.77 6.67
C VAL A 574 -12.28 15.09 6.73
N LEU A 575 -13.50 15.10 6.21
CA LEU A 575 -14.33 16.30 6.14
C LEU A 575 -14.65 16.87 7.54
N PHE A 576 -15.11 16.05 8.48
CA PHE A 576 -15.45 16.54 9.82
C PHE A 576 -14.23 16.89 10.66
N ASN A 577 -13.10 16.21 10.46
CA ASN A 577 -11.85 16.60 11.09
C ASN A 577 -11.35 17.96 10.58
N LEU A 578 -11.56 18.25 9.29
CA LEU A 578 -11.24 19.55 8.69
C LEU A 578 -12.18 20.65 9.20
N THR A 579 -13.48 20.42 9.15
CA THR A 579 -14.50 21.48 9.36
C THR A 579 -14.67 21.88 10.82
N ARG A 580 -14.34 21.01 11.79
CA ARG A 580 -14.38 21.34 13.23
C ARG A 580 -13.54 22.58 13.57
N ASN A 581 -12.52 22.89 12.77
CA ASN A 581 -11.63 24.03 12.95
C ASN A 581 -12.00 25.26 12.08
N ILE A 582 -12.89 25.09 11.11
CA ILE A 582 -13.33 26.17 10.20
C ILE A 582 -14.55 26.87 10.78
N ASN A 583 -15.62 26.10 11.00
CA ASN A 583 -16.86 26.58 11.58
C ASN A 583 -17.67 25.36 12.08
N SER A 584 -17.82 25.26 13.40
CA SER A 584 -18.50 24.14 14.07
C SER A 584 -20.01 24.06 13.79
N ASN A 585 -20.61 25.09 13.17
CA ASN A 585 -22.03 25.13 12.85
C ASN A 585 -22.37 24.68 11.43
N LEU A 586 -21.39 24.46 10.54
CA LEU A 586 -21.61 24.09 9.13
C LEU A 586 -22.50 22.85 8.98
N PHE A 587 -22.35 21.88 9.88
CA PHE A 587 -23.10 20.62 9.89
C PHE A 587 -24.00 20.49 11.13
N SER A 588 -24.41 21.62 11.72
CA SER A 588 -25.22 21.62 12.94
C SER A 588 -26.54 20.87 12.81
N PHE A 589 -27.12 20.78 11.60
CA PHE A 589 -28.31 20.00 11.30
C PHE A 589 -28.16 18.48 11.57
N LEU A 590 -26.93 17.94 11.52
CA LEU A 590 -26.67 16.54 11.85
C LEU A 590 -26.69 16.24 13.36
N ARG A 591 -26.67 17.28 14.22
CA ARG A 591 -26.56 17.11 15.68
C ARG A 591 -27.78 16.43 16.29
N ASN A 592 -28.96 16.64 15.73
CA ASN A 592 -30.23 16.24 16.34
C ASN A 592 -30.77 14.90 15.80
N ILE A 593 -30.07 14.25 14.88
CA ILE A 593 -30.46 12.91 14.38
C ILE A 593 -30.30 11.91 15.51
N GLU A 594 -31.33 11.14 15.84
CA GLU A 594 -31.23 10.07 16.82
C GLU A 594 -30.38 8.92 16.26
N ILE A 595 -29.48 8.36 17.08
CA ILE A 595 -28.57 7.30 16.66
C ILE A 595 -28.82 6.09 17.54
N GLU A 596 -29.16 4.98 16.91
CA GLU A 596 -29.18 3.68 17.57
C GLU A 596 -27.75 3.31 18.04
N ASN A 597 -27.62 3.05 19.34
CA ASN A 597 -26.33 2.80 19.99
C ASN A 597 -26.34 1.52 20.84
N ALA A 598 -27.29 0.61 20.56
CA ALA A 598 -27.51 -0.62 21.30
C ALA A 598 -27.19 -1.89 20.48
N LEU A 599 -26.67 -1.74 19.25
CA LEU A 599 -26.31 -2.89 18.43
C LEU A 599 -25.18 -3.69 19.08
N ASN A 600 -25.26 -5.00 18.90
CA ASN A 600 -24.22 -5.95 19.27
C ASN A 600 -23.76 -6.66 18.00
N PHE A 601 -22.45 -6.80 17.81
CA PHE A 601 -21.91 -7.33 16.56
C PHE A 601 -22.34 -8.77 16.30
N GLU A 602 -22.44 -9.64 17.30
CA GLU A 602 -22.86 -11.03 17.12
C GLU A 602 -24.29 -11.12 16.55
N THR A 603 -25.22 -10.39 17.16
CA THR A 603 -26.62 -10.37 16.72
C THR A 603 -26.79 -9.66 15.38
N TRP A 604 -26.15 -8.50 15.21
CA TRP A 604 -26.19 -7.74 13.95
C TRP A 604 -25.61 -8.56 12.80
N TYR A 605 -24.45 -9.19 13.01
CA TYR A 605 -23.79 -10.02 12.01
C TYR A 605 -24.67 -11.20 11.61
N ARG A 606 -25.32 -11.89 12.55
CA ARG A 606 -26.24 -12.99 12.22
C ARG A 606 -27.44 -12.53 11.39
N ASN A 607 -28.07 -11.43 11.79
CA ASN A 607 -29.33 -10.96 11.21
C ASN A 607 -29.17 -10.21 9.88
N ASN A 608 -27.97 -9.72 9.57
CA ASN A 608 -27.73 -8.96 8.34
C ASN A 608 -27.50 -9.88 7.14
N ASN A 609 -28.52 -10.08 6.31
CA ASN A 609 -28.47 -10.97 5.14
C ASN A 609 -27.77 -10.38 3.91
N SER A 610 -27.42 -9.08 3.90
CA SER A 610 -26.77 -8.47 2.74
C SER A 610 -25.24 -8.65 2.71
N LEU A 611 -24.65 -9.10 3.82
CA LEU A 611 -23.21 -9.34 3.94
C LEU A 611 -22.80 -10.57 3.12
N LYS A 612 -21.75 -10.47 2.29
CA LYS A 612 -21.29 -11.62 1.49
C LYS A 612 -20.38 -12.56 2.26
N CYS A 613 -19.58 -12.05 3.20
CA CYS A 613 -18.70 -12.87 4.02
C CYS A 613 -19.44 -13.38 5.28
N LYS A 614 -19.93 -14.63 5.20
CA LYS A 614 -20.65 -15.31 6.28
C LYS A 614 -19.92 -16.58 6.72
N VAL A 615 -19.37 -16.56 7.93
CA VAL A 615 -18.66 -17.69 8.55
C VAL A 615 -19.16 -17.94 9.97
N SER A 616 -18.81 -19.09 10.55
CA SER A 616 -19.06 -19.36 11.97
C SER A 616 -18.07 -18.59 12.84
N VAL A 617 -18.36 -17.32 13.11
CA VAL A 617 -17.50 -16.45 13.93
C VAL A 617 -17.44 -16.99 15.37
N PRO A 618 -16.24 -17.31 15.92
CA PRO A 618 -16.13 -17.99 17.20
C PRO A 618 -16.22 -17.02 18.38
N PHE A 619 -17.42 -16.49 18.64
CA PHE A 619 -17.69 -15.63 19.79
C PHE A 619 -17.46 -16.38 21.11
N VAL A 620 -16.89 -15.67 22.09
CA VAL A 620 -16.67 -16.16 23.46
C VAL A 620 -17.30 -15.22 24.46
N ASP A 621 -17.70 -15.76 25.62
CA ASP A 621 -18.31 -14.96 26.69
C ASP A 621 -17.33 -13.90 27.20
N SER A 622 -17.63 -12.64 26.96
CA SER A 622 -16.82 -11.50 27.41
C SER A 622 -16.75 -11.41 28.94
N LYS A 623 -17.76 -11.91 29.66
CA LYS A 623 -17.79 -11.92 31.13
C LYS A 623 -16.70 -12.80 31.71
N LYS A 624 -16.37 -13.92 31.06
CA LYS A 624 -15.24 -14.79 31.45
C LYS A 624 -13.93 -14.00 31.55
N TYR A 625 -13.77 -12.97 30.72
CA TYR A 625 -12.55 -12.19 30.57
C TYR A 625 -12.63 -10.79 31.20
N ASN A 626 -13.73 -10.47 31.92
CA ASN A 626 -14.02 -9.11 32.40
C ASN A 626 -13.97 -8.04 31.27
N ALA A 627 -14.31 -8.44 30.05
CA ALA A 627 -14.30 -7.58 28.88
C ALA A 627 -15.67 -6.89 28.70
N GLN A 628 -15.64 -5.61 28.35
CA GLN A 628 -16.83 -4.77 28.15
C GLN A 628 -17.44 -4.90 26.74
N ASN A 629 -16.69 -5.47 25.80
CA ASN A 629 -17.01 -5.54 24.37
C ASN A 629 -16.97 -7.00 23.90
N GLU A 630 -17.46 -7.24 22.68
CA GLU A 630 -17.49 -8.55 22.04
C GLU A 630 -16.08 -9.17 22.00
N CYS A 631 -16.03 -10.46 22.31
CA CYS A 631 -14.79 -11.23 22.33
C CYS A 631 -14.89 -12.42 21.38
N LEU A 632 -13.78 -12.74 20.71
CA LEU A 632 -13.64 -13.84 19.77
C LEU A 632 -12.48 -14.74 20.18
N SER A 633 -12.61 -16.04 19.98
CA SER A 633 -11.43 -16.93 19.95
C SER A 633 -10.52 -16.57 18.78
N ARG A 634 -9.23 -16.92 18.88
CA ARG A 634 -8.30 -16.80 17.76
C ARG A 634 -8.76 -17.68 16.60
N MET A 635 -8.83 -17.12 15.40
CA MET A 635 -9.05 -17.87 14.16
C MET A 635 -7.72 -18.36 13.58
N SER A 636 -7.77 -19.48 12.87
CA SER A 636 -6.62 -20.04 12.15
C SER A 636 -6.98 -20.48 10.74
N SER A 637 -6.03 -20.39 9.82
CA SER A 637 -6.16 -21.01 8.49
C SER A 637 -6.19 -22.54 8.62
N GLN A 638 -6.57 -23.21 7.53
CA GLN A 638 -6.22 -24.62 7.35
C GLN A 638 -4.70 -24.79 7.35
N VAL A 639 -4.24 -26.00 7.69
CA VAL A 639 -2.82 -26.37 7.57
C VAL A 639 -2.42 -26.37 6.10
N TYR A 640 -1.32 -25.71 5.77
CA TYR A 640 -0.78 -25.63 4.42
C TYR A 640 0.73 -25.92 4.43
N TRP A 641 1.25 -26.34 3.28
CA TRP A 641 2.67 -26.64 3.12
C TRP A 641 3.44 -25.42 2.64
N MET A 642 4.51 -25.09 3.35
CA MET A 642 5.41 -23.98 3.00
C MET A 642 6.81 -24.32 3.50
N MET A 643 7.89 -23.94 2.81
CA MET A 643 9.27 -24.14 3.29
C MET A 643 9.63 -25.58 3.75
N GLY A 644 8.94 -26.60 3.24
CA GLY A 644 9.16 -28.02 3.58
C GLY A 644 8.53 -28.45 4.89
N GLN A 645 7.69 -27.61 5.49
CA GLN A 645 7.01 -27.88 6.75
C GLN A 645 5.52 -27.53 6.64
N GLN A 646 4.74 -28.05 7.59
CA GLN A 646 3.35 -27.70 7.76
C GLN A 646 3.24 -26.41 8.57
N TYR A 647 2.53 -25.43 8.03
CA TYR A 647 2.23 -24.17 8.68
C TYR A 647 0.72 -23.98 8.75
N PHE A 648 0.29 -23.13 9.68
CA PHE A 648 -1.03 -22.54 9.66
C PHE A 648 -0.87 -21.09 10.10
N TYR A 649 -1.68 -20.19 9.55
CA TYR A 649 -1.75 -18.84 10.06
C TYR A 649 -2.77 -18.77 11.18
N ASN A 650 -2.53 -17.88 12.13
CA ASN A 650 -3.56 -17.48 13.07
C ASN A 650 -3.59 -15.97 13.20
N GLY A 651 -4.80 -15.41 13.31
CA GLY A 651 -5.00 -13.96 13.27
C GLY A 651 -4.92 -13.32 14.65
N GLY A 652 -4.14 -12.23 14.78
CA GLY A 652 -4.28 -11.25 15.86
C GLY A 652 -3.07 -10.34 16.05
N VAL A 653 -3.27 -9.25 16.78
CA VAL A 653 -2.46 -8.01 16.77
C VAL A 653 -1.57 -7.85 18.02
N SER A 654 -0.31 -8.27 18.00
CA SER A 654 0.58 -8.08 19.16
C SER A 654 0.77 -6.59 19.52
N LEU A 655 0.48 -6.22 20.76
CA LEU A 655 0.66 -4.84 21.25
C LEU A 655 2.13 -4.53 21.50
N SER A 656 2.51 -3.27 21.32
CA SER A 656 3.79 -2.76 21.81
C SER A 656 3.78 -2.59 23.31
N SER A 657 4.84 -3.05 23.97
CA SER A 657 5.12 -2.61 25.34
C SER A 657 6.03 -1.38 25.30
N ASP A 658 5.56 -0.32 25.92
CA ASP A 658 6.29 0.93 26.19
C ASP A 658 7.69 0.67 26.83
N LYS A 659 7.80 -0.44 27.58
CA LYS A 659 9.02 -0.99 28.18
C LYS A 659 10.09 -1.36 27.15
N GLU A 660 9.71 -1.86 25.97
CA GLU A 660 10.64 -2.26 24.91
C GLU A 660 11.07 -1.09 24.01
N LEU A 661 10.21 -0.07 23.88
CA LEU A 661 10.54 1.20 23.24
C LEU A 661 11.68 1.89 24.01
N LEU A 662 11.55 1.95 25.35
CA LEU A 662 12.57 2.48 26.26
C LEU A 662 13.92 1.75 26.16
N ILE A 663 13.92 0.41 26.12
CA ILE A 663 15.16 -0.40 26.02
C ILE A 663 15.91 -0.11 24.71
N LYS A 664 15.18 0.16 23.61
CA LYS A 664 15.78 0.50 22.32
C LYS A 664 16.34 1.92 22.30
N MET A 665 15.69 2.86 22.99
CA MET A 665 16.15 4.25 23.14
C MET A 665 17.37 4.38 24.07
N LEU A 666 17.39 3.61 25.16
CA LEU A 666 18.51 3.54 26.12
C LEU A 666 19.80 2.95 25.52
N LYS A 667 19.69 1.97 24.61
CA LYS A 667 20.87 1.42 23.89
C LYS A 667 21.56 2.43 22.97
N ASN A 668 20.86 3.48 22.56
CA ASN A 668 21.36 4.48 21.62
C ASN A 668 21.88 5.77 22.28
N ARG A 669 21.77 5.92 23.61
CA ARG A 669 22.27 7.09 24.35
C ARG A 669 23.23 6.69 25.48
N LYS A 670 24.50 7.11 25.39
CA LYS A 670 25.41 7.09 26.54
C LYS A 670 24.94 8.15 27.55
N ILE A 671 24.28 7.71 28.62
CA ILE A 671 23.90 8.60 29.74
C ILE A 671 25.18 8.96 30.50
N GLY A 672 25.57 10.23 30.44
CA GLY A 672 26.75 10.74 31.17
C GLY A 672 27.51 11.92 30.56
N ALA A 673 26.98 12.64 29.55
CA ALA A 673 27.59 13.90 29.13
C ALA A 673 27.01 15.06 29.94
N LYS A 674 27.80 15.59 30.89
CA LYS A 674 27.51 16.82 31.64
C LYS A 674 27.07 17.92 30.67
N ARG A 675 25.83 18.42 30.81
CA ARG A 675 25.46 19.73 30.25
C ARG A 675 26.09 20.80 31.14
N SER A 676 27.03 21.55 30.58
CA SER A 676 27.57 22.76 31.20
C SER A 676 26.44 23.78 31.38
N VAL A 677 26.15 24.10 32.64
CA VAL A 677 25.25 25.17 33.05
C VAL A 677 25.92 26.50 32.71
N GLY A 678 25.38 27.22 31.72
CA GLY A 678 25.65 28.63 31.52
C GLY A 678 24.54 29.43 32.20
N GLY A 679 24.77 29.85 33.44
CA GLY A 679 23.88 30.78 34.13
C GLY A 679 24.06 32.20 33.60
N LYS A 680 22.94 32.91 33.42
CA LYS A 680 22.80 34.34 33.72
C LYS A 680 21.32 34.69 33.87
N THR A 681 21.02 35.28 35.01
CA THR A 681 19.72 35.78 35.49
C THR A 681 19.25 37.04 34.72
N PRO A 682 17.98 37.45 34.88
CA PRO A 682 17.26 38.34 33.97
C PRO A 682 17.28 39.80 34.40
N GLU A 683 17.48 40.75 33.47
CA GLU A 683 17.10 42.15 33.65
C GLU A 683 16.53 42.79 32.35
N THR A 684 15.26 43.19 32.48
CA THR A 684 14.52 44.36 31.95
C THR A 684 15.12 45.25 30.84
N LYS A 685 14.38 45.38 29.72
CA LYS A 685 13.71 46.62 29.22
C LYS A 685 12.97 46.40 27.89
N LYS A 686 11.75 46.94 27.78
CA LYS A 686 10.94 47.14 26.53
C LYS A 686 11.53 48.32 25.70
N PRO A 687 10.87 48.79 24.62
CA PRO A 687 10.79 48.28 23.24
C PRO A 687 11.37 49.30 22.23
N ASN A 688 11.66 48.92 20.97
CA ASN A 688 11.37 49.75 19.77
C ASN A 688 11.85 49.14 18.43
N ILE A 689 10.87 48.96 17.54
CA ILE A 689 10.71 49.49 16.17
C ILE A 689 11.86 49.36 15.13
N ALA A 690 11.44 48.82 13.98
CA ALA A 690 11.85 49.06 12.58
C ALA A 690 12.84 48.10 11.87
N LYS A 691 12.21 47.31 10.97
CA LYS A 691 12.48 47.14 9.53
C LYS A 691 13.84 46.63 9.03
N ALA A 692 13.68 45.55 8.25
CA ALA A 692 14.33 45.21 6.98
C ALA A 692 15.75 44.65 7.02
N GLY A 693 15.85 43.36 6.63
CA GLY A 693 17.11 42.68 6.35
C GLY A 693 16.93 41.17 6.29
N LEU A 694 16.19 40.65 5.30
CA LEU A 694 16.22 39.22 4.98
C LEU A 694 17.61 38.89 4.43
N THR A 695 18.46 38.34 5.30
CA THR A 695 19.60 37.51 4.89
C THR A 695 19.34 36.10 5.40
N GLU A 696 18.98 35.22 4.48
CA GLU A 696 18.83 33.79 4.73
C GLU A 696 20.18 33.21 5.17
N LYS A 697 20.33 32.94 6.47
CA LYS A 697 21.27 31.93 6.94
C LYS A 697 20.60 30.57 6.83
N LYS A 698 21.17 29.74 5.96
CA LYS A 698 20.93 28.30 5.87
C LYS A 698 21.06 27.67 7.27
N GLU A 699 19.93 27.32 7.87
CA GLU A 699 19.89 26.29 8.91
C GLU A 699 19.54 24.96 8.25
N ASP A 700 20.44 24.00 8.43
CA ASP A 700 20.26 22.60 8.07
C ASP A 700 19.06 22.01 8.81
N LYS A 701 17.87 22.14 8.21
CA LYS A 701 16.76 21.23 8.48
C LYS A 701 17.16 19.84 7.96
N LYS A 702 17.71 19.02 8.86
CA LYS A 702 17.58 17.56 8.75
C LYS A 702 16.11 17.19 8.92
N GLU A 703 15.33 17.42 7.86
CA GLU A 703 14.19 16.55 7.58
C GLU A 703 14.77 15.13 7.51
N LEU A 704 14.34 14.27 8.43
CA LEU A 704 14.35 12.83 8.22
C LEU A 704 13.39 12.54 7.07
N LYS A 705 13.84 12.83 5.85
CA LYS A 705 13.24 12.30 4.64
C LYS A 705 13.34 10.78 4.78
N PHE A 706 12.19 10.12 4.77
CA PHE A 706 12.13 8.71 4.41
C PHE A 706 13.01 8.56 3.17
N LYS A 707 14.03 7.71 3.25
CA LYS A 707 14.71 7.23 2.05
C LYS A 707 13.71 6.33 1.34
N ASP A 708 12.72 6.92 0.68
CA ASP A 708 12.30 6.39 -0.61
C ASP A 708 13.60 6.28 -1.39
N LYS A 709 14.01 5.04 -1.70
CA LYS A 709 15.00 4.83 -2.76
C LYS A 709 14.40 5.52 -3.96
N THR A 710 14.86 6.75 -4.24
CA THR A 710 14.38 7.55 -5.35
C THR A 710 14.84 6.81 -6.59
N ILE A 711 13.93 5.99 -7.14
CA ILE A 711 14.09 5.33 -8.41
C ILE A 711 14.12 6.47 -9.43
N LYS A 712 15.26 6.69 -10.07
CA LYS A 712 15.38 7.66 -11.15
C LYS A 712 15.05 6.93 -12.45
N LEU A 713 13.82 7.09 -12.92
CA LEU A 713 13.52 6.78 -14.32
C LEU A 713 14.27 7.79 -15.21
N SER A 714 14.90 7.30 -16.27
CA SER A 714 15.53 8.14 -17.28
C SER A 714 14.49 8.93 -18.05
N GLU A 715 14.78 10.21 -18.34
CA GLU A 715 13.94 11.03 -19.21
C GLU A 715 13.75 10.32 -20.57
N PRO A 716 12.51 10.18 -21.07
CA PRO A 716 12.27 9.69 -22.42
C PRO A 716 13.06 10.51 -23.43
N LYS A 717 13.63 9.81 -24.43
CA LYS A 717 14.44 10.43 -25.46
C LYS A 717 13.82 10.11 -26.82
N VAL A 718 13.56 11.16 -27.60
CA VAL A 718 13.17 11.04 -29.00
C VAL A 718 14.43 10.82 -29.81
N TYR A 719 14.54 9.66 -30.44
CA TYR A 719 15.66 9.35 -31.33
C TYR A 719 15.20 9.40 -32.78
N LYS A 720 16.03 10.02 -33.61
CA LYS A 720 15.93 9.88 -35.06
C LYS A 720 16.65 8.58 -35.39
N ASP A 721 15.95 7.59 -35.92
CA ASP A 721 16.61 6.38 -36.40
C ASP A 721 17.50 6.80 -37.60
N GLU A 722 18.79 6.47 -37.57
CA GLU A 722 19.71 6.87 -38.65
C GLU A 722 19.52 5.99 -39.89
N ARG A 723 18.82 4.85 -39.77
CA ARG A 723 18.59 3.89 -40.86
C ARG A 723 17.23 4.04 -41.54
N THR A 724 16.26 4.69 -40.89
CA THR A 724 14.95 5.01 -41.46
C THR A 724 14.61 6.46 -41.13
N SER A 725 14.00 7.22 -42.03
CA SER A 725 13.65 8.64 -41.80
C SER A 725 12.61 8.89 -40.69
N ASP A 726 12.27 7.86 -39.91
CA ASP A 726 11.16 7.83 -38.97
C ASP A 726 11.60 8.22 -37.55
N LYS A 727 10.76 9.02 -36.88
CA LYS A 727 10.96 9.41 -35.49
C LYS A 727 10.49 8.28 -34.58
N SER A 728 11.37 7.79 -33.69
CA SER A 728 11.03 6.82 -32.65
C SER A 728 11.00 7.48 -31.27
N VAL A 729 10.00 7.14 -30.45
CA VAL A 729 9.96 7.54 -29.04
C VAL A 729 10.49 6.36 -28.23
N LYS A 730 11.58 6.55 -27.49
CA LYS A 730 12.19 5.50 -26.67
C LYS A 730 12.20 5.92 -25.20
N MET A 731 11.85 4.97 -24.35
CA MET A 731 11.87 5.13 -22.90
C MET A 731 12.81 4.10 -22.28
N ASP A 732 13.89 4.59 -21.67
CA ASP A 732 14.84 3.78 -20.93
C ASP A 732 14.29 3.52 -19.51
N ILE A 733 14.23 2.25 -19.10
CA ILE A 733 13.84 1.82 -17.75
C ILE A 733 15.12 1.59 -16.93
N ASP A 734 15.51 2.59 -16.16
CA ASP A 734 16.53 2.48 -15.12
C ASP A 734 15.87 2.41 -13.76
N VAL A 735 16.04 1.29 -13.09
CA VAL A 735 15.52 1.12 -11.73
C VAL A 735 16.64 0.69 -10.82
N SER A 736 16.91 1.50 -9.79
CA SER A 736 17.92 1.21 -8.76
C SER A 736 19.34 0.96 -9.31
N ASN A 737 19.74 1.69 -10.37
CA ASN A 737 21.01 1.54 -11.11
C ASN A 737 21.11 0.24 -11.92
N SER A 738 19.99 -0.46 -12.11
CA SER A 738 19.89 -1.62 -12.99
C SER A 738 19.09 -1.18 -14.22
N LYS A 739 19.76 -1.08 -15.37
CA LYS A 739 19.12 -0.77 -16.64
C LYS A 739 18.36 -2.01 -17.11
N TYR A 740 17.06 -2.10 -16.83
CA TYR A 740 16.24 -3.28 -17.19
C TYR A 740 16.05 -3.38 -18.70
N GLY A 741 15.86 -2.25 -19.36
CA GLY A 741 15.67 -2.26 -20.81
C GLY A 741 15.10 -0.94 -21.25
N SER A 742 14.61 -0.92 -22.47
CA SER A 742 13.94 0.25 -23.00
C SER A 742 12.78 -0.21 -23.86
N ILE A 743 11.61 0.39 -23.66
CA ILE A 743 10.51 0.25 -24.60
C ILE A 743 10.62 1.37 -25.64
N SER A 744 10.35 1.06 -26.90
CA SER A 744 10.29 2.07 -27.96
C SER A 744 9.05 1.88 -28.81
N ALA A 745 8.44 3.00 -29.18
CA ALA A 745 7.36 3.07 -30.14
C ALA A 745 7.90 3.62 -31.45
N ARG A 746 7.84 2.79 -32.51
CA ARG A 746 8.19 3.15 -33.87
C ARG A 746 6.92 3.33 -34.69
N GLN A 747 6.76 4.50 -35.31
CA GLN A 747 5.66 4.72 -36.25
C GLN A 747 5.98 4.01 -37.56
N GLU A 748 5.05 3.17 -38.03
CA GLU A 748 5.12 2.50 -39.33
C GLU A 748 4.04 3.07 -40.28
N LYS A 749 4.11 2.70 -41.57
CA LYS A 749 3.19 3.20 -42.61
C LYS A 749 1.71 3.01 -42.26
N ASN A 750 1.37 1.91 -41.58
CA ASN A 750 -0.01 1.52 -41.26
C ASN A 750 -0.23 1.20 -39.75
N GLY A 751 0.64 1.68 -38.85
CA GLY A 751 0.55 1.30 -37.43
C GLY A 751 1.69 1.80 -36.56
N ILE A 752 1.78 1.22 -35.35
CA ILE A 752 2.84 1.48 -34.37
C ILE A 752 3.43 0.14 -33.96
N MET A 753 4.75 0.00 -34.01
CA MET A 753 5.42 -1.17 -33.46
C MET A 753 6.00 -0.84 -32.10
N LEU A 754 5.62 -1.61 -31.08
CA LEU A 754 6.27 -1.55 -29.77
C LEU A 754 7.39 -2.58 -29.72
N ILE A 755 8.60 -2.11 -29.38
CA ILE A 755 9.80 -2.93 -29.32
C ILE A 755 10.39 -2.78 -27.93
N TRP A 756 10.59 -3.91 -27.25
CA TRP A 756 11.40 -3.98 -26.05
C TRP A 756 12.84 -4.34 -26.42
N THR A 757 13.78 -3.51 -25.99
CA THR A 757 15.20 -3.82 -26.06
C THR A 757 15.68 -4.13 -24.64
N ASP A 758 15.99 -5.39 -24.37
CA ASP A 758 16.66 -5.80 -23.15
C ASP A 758 17.99 -5.02 -23.03
N ASN A 759 18.17 -4.36 -21.90
CA ASN A 759 19.48 -3.89 -21.49
C ASN A 759 20.11 -4.98 -20.61
N GLN A 760 21.24 -4.66 -19.96
CA GLN A 760 21.90 -5.56 -19.01
C GLN A 760 20.91 -6.23 -18.05
N GLY A 761 19.93 -5.47 -17.56
CA GLY A 761 19.03 -5.95 -16.55
C GLY A 761 17.96 -6.92 -17.04
N GLY A 762 17.33 -6.65 -18.18
CA GLY A 762 16.33 -7.53 -18.78
C GLY A 762 16.96 -8.84 -19.21
N PHE A 763 18.14 -8.78 -19.84
CA PHE A 763 18.92 -9.98 -20.18
C PHE A 763 19.21 -10.84 -18.94
N PHE A 764 19.65 -10.21 -17.85
CA PHE A 764 19.93 -10.86 -16.58
C PHE A 764 18.68 -11.44 -15.90
N GLN A 765 17.54 -10.76 -16.01
CA GLN A 765 16.27 -11.26 -15.51
C GLN A 765 15.83 -12.51 -16.28
N ASN A 766 15.96 -12.51 -17.61
CA ASN A 766 15.63 -13.68 -18.45
C ASN A 766 16.49 -14.90 -18.08
N ILE A 767 17.78 -14.71 -17.82
CA ILE A 767 18.66 -15.77 -17.31
C ILE A 767 18.11 -16.31 -15.98
N ILE A 768 17.83 -15.42 -15.04
CA ILE A 768 17.36 -15.82 -13.71
C ILE A 768 16.03 -16.57 -13.79
N ASP A 769 15.08 -16.10 -14.60
CA ASP A 769 13.78 -16.75 -14.77
C ASP A 769 13.93 -18.12 -15.44
N GLU A 770 14.87 -18.29 -16.37
CA GLU A 770 15.21 -19.60 -16.94
C GLU A 770 15.79 -20.54 -15.88
N LEU A 771 16.76 -20.09 -15.09
CA LEU A 771 17.37 -20.89 -14.02
C LEU A 771 16.30 -21.39 -13.04
N ILE A 772 15.33 -20.53 -12.69
CA ILE A 772 14.20 -20.92 -11.84
C ILE A 772 13.30 -21.94 -12.52
N LYS A 773 12.95 -21.74 -13.79
CA LYS A 773 12.15 -22.70 -14.56
C LYS A 773 12.85 -24.06 -14.68
N ILE A 774 14.18 -24.08 -14.78
CA ILE A 774 14.99 -25.30 -14.82
C ILE A 774 14.99 -25.95 -13.43
N GLU A 775 15.27 -25.19 -12.38
CA GLU A 775 15.29 -25.70 -10.99
C GLU A 775 13.95 -26.35 -10.61
N ASN A 776 12.84 -25.67 -10.88
CA ASN A 776 11.49 -26.19 -10.60
C ASN A 776 11.19 -27.49 -11.37
N ARG A 777 11.84 -27.73 -12.53
CA ARG A 777 11.71 -29.00 -13.28
C ARG A 777 12.58 -30.11 -12.70
N ILE A 778 13.76 -29.77 -12.16
CA ILE A 778 14.76 -30.73 -11.67
C ILE A 778 14.48 -31.15 -10.21
N ALA A 779 13.83 -30.29 -9.41
CA ALA A 779 13.70 -30.40 -7.95
C ALA A 779 12.93 -31.62 -7.39
N ASN A 780 12.40 -32.51 -8.23
CA ASN A 780 11.69 -33.73 -7.79
C ASN A 780 12.60 -34.88 -7.33
N SER A 781 13.90 -34.65 -7.14
CA SER A 781 14.86 -35.68 -6.74
C SER A 781 15.89 -35.13 -5.76
N GLU A 782 16.28 -35.93 -4.76
CA GLU A 782 17.36 -35.61 -3.81
C GLU A 782 18.70 -35.55 -4.56
N ILE A 783 18.99 -34.41 -5.17
CA ILE A 783 20.16 -34.21 -6.03
C ILE A 783 21.24 -33.42 -5.29
N THR A 784 22.42 -34.02 -5.15
CA THR A 784 23.68 -33.31 -4.89
C THR A 784 24.07 -32.44 -6.09
N ASP A 785 24.53 -31.21 -5.84
CA ASP A 785 24.92 -30.20 -6.84
C ASP A 785 23.78 -29.66 -7.76
N LEU A 786 22.55 -29.57 -7.23
CA LEU A 786 21.38 -28.99 -7.94
C LEU A 786 21.71 -27.67 -8.67
N ALA A 787 22.37 -26.73 -7.98
CA ALA A 787 22.76 -25.44 -8.52
C ALA A 787 23.60 -25.52 -9.80
N GLU A 788 24.61 -26.40 -9.81
CA GLU A 788 25.51 -26.54 -10.95
C GLU A 788 24.77 -27.19 -12.12
N ARG A 789 23.91 -28.17 -11.86
CA ARG A 789 23.04 -28.76 -12.90
C ARG A 789 22.09 -27.73 -13.50
N VAL A 790 21.50 -26.87 -12.68
CA VAL A 790 20.60 -25.80 -13.14
C VAL A 790 21.36 -24.82 -14.04
N ILE A 791 22.54 -24.36 -13.61
CA ILE A 791 23.39 -23.45 -14.40
C ILE A 791 23.85 -24.12 -15.71
N ASN A 792 24.31 -25.37 -15.66
CA ASN A 792 24.75 -26.12 -16.84
C ASN A 792 23.63 -26.36 -17.86
N SER A 793 22.38 -26.39 -17.40
CA SER A 793 21.21 -26.61 -18.25
C SER A 793 20.66 -25.30 -18.85
N SER A 794 21.19 -24.13 -18.46
CA SER A 794 20.75 -22.84 -19.00
C SER A 794 21.17 -22.66 -20.45
N SER A 795 20.22 -22.29 -21.30
CA SER A 795 20.51 -22.00 -22.70
C SER A 795 21.35 -20.74 -22.86
N PHE A 796 21.32 -19.80 -21.90
CA PHE A 796 22.07 -18.55 -21.93
C PHE A 796 23.54 -18.66 -21.51
N ILE A 797 23.96 -19.80 -20.95
CA ILE A 797 25.30 -19.97 -20.38
C ILE A 797 26.13 -20.88 -21.30
N GLU A 798 27.31 -20.42 -21.71
CA GLU A 798 28.27 -21.20 -22.52
C GLU A 798 29.11 -22.11 -21.65
N ASN A 799 29.61 -21.55 -20.56
CA ASN A 799 30.50 -22.24 -19.65
C ASN A 799 30.37 -21.59 -18.27
N ASN A 800 30.69 -22.34 -17.22
CA ASN A 800 30.76 -21.83 -15.88
C ASN A 800 31.90 -22.48 -15.09
N ILE A 801 32.41 -21.72 -14.12
CA ILE A 801 33.44 -22.15 -13.20
C ILE A 801 32.92 -21.91 -11.80
N ARG A 802 32.91 -22.97 -10.99
CA ARG A 802 32.56 -22.91 -9.57
C ARG A 802 33.64 -22.11 -8.82
N ILE A 803 33.30 -20.91 -8.35
CA ILE A 803 34.23 -20.01 -7.60
C ILE A 803 34.17 -20.31 -6.10
N GLU A 804 32.96 -20.53 -5.57
CA GLU A 804 32.70 -20.85 -4.16
C GLU A 804 31.70 -21.99 -4.10
N ASN A 805 32.05 -23.08 -3.40
CA ASN A 805 31.28 -24.32 -3.44
C ASN A 805 29.79 -24.11 -3.09
N GLY A 806 28.91 -24.41 -4.04
CA GLY A 806 27.46 -24.28 -3.89
C GLY A 806 26.93 -22.84 -3.77
N LYS A 807 27.77 -21.81 -3.97
CA LYS A 807 27.41 -20.40 -3.69
C LYS A 807 27.69 -19.44 -4.83
N ARG A 808 28.76 -19.61 -5.60
CA ARG A 808 29.11 -18.66 -6.68
C ARG A 808 29.73 -19.33 -7.88
N TYR A 809 29.33 -18.84 -9.05
CA TYR A 809 29.77 -19.32 -10.34
C TYR A 809 30.20 -18.14 -11.20
N LEU A 810 31.40 -18.19 -11.74
CA LEU A 810 31.80 -17.32 -12.85
C LEU A 810 31.19 -17.94 -14.09
N VAL A 811 30.39 -17.19 -14.82
CA VAL A 811 29.70 -17.68 -16.01
C VAL A 811 30.11 -16.87 -17.22
N LYS A 812 30.28 -17.58 -18.33
CA LYS A 812 30.40 -16.98 -19.66
C LYS A 812 29.04 -17.07 -20.34
N PHE A 813 28.47 -15.93 -20.68
CA PHE A 813 27.14 -15.89 -21.31
C PHE A 813 27.24 -15.99 -22.84
N LYS A 814 26.20 -16.53 -23.47
CA LYS A 814 25.97 -16.48 -24.93
C LYS A 814 25.52 -15.08 -25.38
N ASN A 815 26.25 -14.05 -24.96
CA ASN A 815 25.94 -12.66 -25.24
C ASN A 815 27.25 -11.87 -25.46
N LYS A 816 27.31 -11.08 -26.54
CA LYS A 816 28.52 -10.33 -26.92
C LYS A 816 28.73 -9.08 -26.06
N ASP A 817 27.67 -8.46 -25.58
CA ASP A 817 27.69 -7.21 -24.80
C ASP A 817 27.97 -7.48 -23.32
N PHE A 818 27.47 -8.61 -22.80
CA PHE A 818 27.66 -9.05 -21.42
C PHE A 818 28.35 -10.42 -21.42
N LYS A 819 29.65 -10.47 -21.76
CA LYS A 819 30.35 -11.74 -21.97
C LYS A 819 30.57 -12.56 -20.69
N TYR A 820 30.85 -11.91 -19.56
CA TYR A 820 31.16 -12.58 -18.28
C TYR A 820 30.36 -12.01 -17.12
N GLY A 821 29.84 -12.89 -16.28
CA GLY A 821 29.14 -12.51 -15.05
C GLY A 821 29.41 -13.44 -13.89
N ILE A 822 28.95 -13.03 -12.73
CA ILE A 822 28.97 -13.85 -11.51
C ILE A 822 27.52 -14.13 -11.15
N ILE A 823 27.18 -15.42 -11.10
CA ILE A 823 25.92 -15.92 -10.56
C ILE A 823 26.17 -16.33 -9.12
N GLY A 824 25.44 -15.70 -8.21
CA GLY A 824 25.40 -16.04 -6.80
C GLY A 824 24.15 -16.81 -6.45
N ILE A 825 24.28 -17.78 -5.55
CA ILE A 825 23.24 -18.66 -5.05
C ILE A 825 23.18 -18.57 -3.52
N ASN A 826 21.98 -18.47 -2.94
CA ASN A 826 21.68 -18.54 -1.47
C ASN A 826 21.71 -17.21 -0.67
N GLU A 827 21.11 -17.22 0.55
CA GLU A 827 20.82 -16.05 1.40
C GLU A 827 22.05 -15.31 1.97
N GLN A 828 23.19 -15.99 2.13
CA GLN A 828 24.42 -15.35 2.63
C GLN A 828 24.91 -14.20 1.71
N LEU A 829 24.40 -14.14 0.48
CA LEU A 829 24.63 -13.07 -0.50
C LEU A 829 23.75 -11.82 -0.28
N LYS A 830 22.92 -11.74 0.77
CA LYS A 830 22.29 -10.48 1.23
C LYS A 830 23.36 -9.38 1.44
N LYS A 831 24.60 -9.76 1.80
CA LYS A 831 25.75 -8.84 1.97
C LYS A 831 26.36 -8.35 0.66
N GLU A 832 26.09 -9.02 -0.46
CA GLU A 832 26.64 -8.67 -1.77
C GLU A 832 25.62 -7.89 -2.61
N LYS A 833 26.09 -6.78 -3.19
CA LYS A 833 25.31 -5.93 -4.08
C LYS A 833 25.25 -6.54 -5.48
N TYR A 834 24.41 -7.57 -5.67
CA TYR A 834 23.98 -7.96 -7.01
C TYR A 834 22.85 -7.03 -7.48
N PRO A 835 22.90 -6.54 -8.73
CA PRO A 835 21.89 -5.66 -9.30
C PRO A 835 20.54 -6.38 -9.50
N ILE A 836 20.54 -7.69 -9.81
CA ILE A 836 19.31 -8.43 -10.12
C ILE A 836 19.28 -9.73 -9.35
N LYS A 837 18.14 -10.01 -8.74
CA LYS A 837 17.90 -11.16 -7.88
C LYS A 837 16.48 -11.65 -8.09
N SER A 838 16.26 -12.95 -8.16
CA SER A 838 14.95 -13.54 -7.94
C SER A 838 15.08 -14.96 -7.36
N SER A 839 13.95 -15.59 -7.06
CA SER A 839 13.89 -16.87 -6.37
C SER A 839 12.84 -17.77 -7.01
N GLY A 840 13.09 -19.07 -6.98
CA GLY A 840 12.06 -20.07 -7.26
C GLY A 840 10.95 -20.09 -6.22
N THR A 841 9.92 -20.88 -6.49
CA THR A 841 8.82 -21.14 -5.55
C THR A 841 9.08 -22.47 -4.83
N GLU A 842 8.87 -22.53 -3.51
CA GLU A 842 8.89 -23.76 -2.67
C GLU A 842 10.28 -24.24 -2.19
N VAL A 843 10.29 -25.39 -1.49
CA VAL A 843 11.34 -25.95 -0.58
C VAL A 843 12.73 -26.06 -1.22
N PHE A 844 12.78 -26.14 -2.54
CA PHE A 844 14.01 -26.32 -3.32
C PHE A 844 14.47 -25.04 -4.03
N SER A 845 13.78 -23.91 -3.84
CA SER A 845 14.12 -22.68 -4.54
C SER A 845 15.44 -22.11 -4.07
N ASN A 846 16.41 -21.90 -4.96
CA ASN A 846 17.58 -21.10 -4.65
C ASN A 846 17.36 -19.63 -5.04
N ILE A 847 18.06 -18.74 -4.34
CA ILE A 847 18.06 -17.30 -4.63
C ILE A 847 19.16 -17.07 -5.64
N TYR A 848 18.80 -16.81 -6.89
CA TYR A 848 19.76 -16.49 -7.94
C TYR A 848 19.96 -14.99 -8.02
N GLY A 849 21.21 -14.55 -8.01
CA GLY A 849 21.60 -13.17 -8.26
C GLY A 849 22.68 -13.09 -9.31
N ILE A 850 22.65 -12.05 -10.14
CA ILE A 850 23.57 -11.91 -11.27
C ILE A 850 24.15 -10.50 -11.35
N ARG A 851 25.47 -10.41 -11.59
CA ARG A 851 26.18 -9.16 -11.88
C ARG A 851 27.26 -9.37 -12.93
N ILE A 852 27.71 -8.26 -13.53
CA ILE A 852 28.90 -8.30 -14.38
C ILE A 852 30.14 -8.59 -13.53
N ALA A 853 31.01 -9.47 -14.03
CA ALA A 853 32.32 -9.73 -13.46
C ALA A 853 33.28 -8.58 -13.79
N SER A 854 34.01 -8.07 -12.81
CA SER A 854 35.03 -7.05 -13.06
C SER A 854 36.23 -7.65 -13.82
N GLN A 855 36.97 -6.81 -14.55
CA GLN A 855 38.20 -7.24 -15.24
C GLN A 855 39.21 -7.92 -14.32
N LYS A 856 39.30 -7.47 -13.05
CA LYS A 856 40.15 -8.10 -12.03
C LYS A 856 39.68 -9.52 -11.71
N GLU A 857 38.38 -9.73 -11.54
CA GLU A 857 37.79 -11.05 -11.24
C GLU A 857 37.94 -12.00 -12.43
N ILE A 858 37.71 -11.51 -13.65
CA ILE A 858 37.93 -12.30 -14.87
C ILE A 858 39.38 -12.78 -14.93
N LYS A 859 40.36 -11.88 -14.74
CA LYS A 859 41.78 -12.25 -14.71
C LYS A 859 42.14 -13.18 -13.56
N GLN A 860 41.55 -12.99 -12.39
CA GLN A 860 41.82 -13.83 -11.22
C GLN A 860 41.36 -15.28 -11.41
N TYR A 861 40.17 -15.47 -11.98
CA TYR A 861 39.54 -16.79 -12.07
C TYR A 861 39.79 -17.49 -13.41
N LEU A 862 40.07 -16.75 -14.49
CA LEU A 862 40.43 -17.32 -15.80
C LEU A 862 41.94 -17.26 -16.08
N GLY A 863 42.71 -16.37 -15.44
CA GLY A 863 44.14 -16.21 -15.71
C GLY A 863 45.05 -17.31 -15.14
N GLY A 864 44.46 -18.33 -14.50
CA GLY A 864 45.12 -19.58 -14.12
C GLY A 864 44.75 -20.77 -15.02
N GLN A 865 44.03 -20.53 -16.13
CA GLN A 865 43.68 -21.53 -17.16
C GLN A 865 44.14 -21.09 -18.55
#